data_AF-A0AB39VMU1-F1
#
_entry.id   AF-A0AB39VMU1-F1
#
_cell.length_a   1.000
_cell.length_b   1.000
_cell.length_c   1.000
_cell.angle_alpha   90.00
_cell.angle_beta   90.00
_cell.angle_gamma   90.00
#
_symmetry.space_group_name_H-M   'P 1'
#
loop_
_entity.id
_entity.type
_entity.pdbx_description
1 polymer ?
#
loop_
_entity_poly.entity_id
_entity_poly.type
_entity_poly.pdbx_seq_one_letter_code
_entity_poly.pdbx_strand_id
1 'polypeptide(L)'
;MKNNWMMKAIPTAIVLALTSGQAIAHPPSLASPASKQTTAYAVEDKPLAPRDLVKELAADNAAQASVRHMEGTTITLTFSKISLSQGAVLEVSSPSRSEAHRYTSQELAAIFKRYGFFNAVAINGDTAIVRVVYPQGATPGKGDSAILAGYAVSLPPKIHSEMDFSHRRSVSCLKNSHPELYQLSDAIGMLVTKKFNGGTGWLLGTGNAVITNHHVVGGKPEEKVGLIPGQSMWFNYQTKECEPKSDPTATLTEIIKIKLDRLLATSATGMEHDWSLLRLDPLEYREAAIKPIFGGLALSARHPINERVSLIGHGLYKEDVFHTDPDGNLLPDPVQREKRAMLVDYKGKDCTINRSSDFGPDNYASNCESAGGNSGSPLFSMLDDKVVGMNARLGEDRGSEGIRGDYILSHVQNMVIEPETAVIGTGHVKKDYRDFAAFASPQTLSFKASKLSFSPLVEGRKFTHKSGYSLLKSVAQDNLGKEVPVIFRLAQQNACDVSNLEKTCSKSGATTLRVWIDPQENAASVPQDNSVVSWLPIAVKSNGKLIANQMLHYQYSHYQPQKSPFNQKHTVVKKTLRSTGENALVKLIETDNFRSGITAVRPGEGPLAETPIDNIFQDGDYAGMTPLVAEVVNQKTGKKFVLNLRAGLINSCTVVVSARGNWTPMNSSACKKARPGVNNFTSGSVYALRQDNTHLPSGRYTGLLPLMVRQWDTRATQPVELALDYLVK
;
A
#
# COMPACT_ATOMS: atom_id res chain seq x y z
N MET A 1 -25.82 99.22 -16.69
CA MET A 1 -25.05 100.47 -16.54
C MET A 1 -23.56 100.09 -16.60
N LYS A 2 -22.87 100.60 -17.64
CA LYS A 2 -21.42 100.67 -17.94
C LYS A 2 -20.47 99.56 -17.42
N ASN A 3 -19.63 98.87 -18.19
CA ASN A 3 -19.32 98.73 -19.63
C ASN A 3 -18.49 97.41 -19.73
N ASN A 4 -18.88 96.40 -20.54
CA ASN A 4 -18.31 96.01 -21.86
C ASN A 4 -16.77 95.98 -21.92
N TRP A 5 -16.09 94.97 -22.48
CA TRP A 5 -16.02 94.53 -23.90
C TRP A 5 -16.14 92.98 -24.04
N MET A 6 -16.96 92.37 -24.93
CA MET A 6 -16.80 92.13 -26.41
C MET A 6 -15.54 91.29 -26.77
N MET A 7 -15.54 90.15 -27.48
CA MET A 7 -16.30 89.72 -28.68
C MET A 7 -16.26 88.17 -28.93
N LYS A 8 -17.40 87.63 -29.41
CA LYS A 8 -17.68 86.75 -30.60
C LYS A 8 -16.75 85.56 -30.93
N ALA A 9 -17.19 84.37 -31.39
CA ALA A 9 -18.33 84.00 -32.27
C ALA A 9 -18.77 82.52 -32.03
N ILE A 10 -20.07 82.23 -31.93
CA ILE A 10 -21.01 81.61 -32.91
C ILE A 10 -20.98 80.05 -32.98
N PRO A 11 -22.16 79.38 -33.00
CA PRO A 11 -22.36 78.03 -32.47
C PRO A 11 -22.80 76.99 -33.52
N THR A 12 -22.75 75.70 -33.16
CA THR A 12 -23.84 74.76 -33.50
C THR A 12 -23.93 73.63 -32.46
N ALA A 13 -25.12 73.50 -31.85
CA ALA A 13 -25.56 72.38 -31.02
C ALA A 13 -25.87 71.15 -31.90
N ILE A 14 -25.97 69.91 -31.40
CA ILE A 14 -27.12 69.35 -30.67
C ILE A 14 -26.67 68.02 -30.03
N VAL A 15 -26.70 67.87 -28.69
CA VAL A 15 -27.72 67.22 -27.80
C VAL A 15 -27.91 65.71 -28.11
N LEU A 16 -27.70 64.72 -27.23
CA LEU A 16 -28.34 64.30 -25.95
C LEU A 16 -27.48 63.12 -25.39
N ALA A 17 -27.40 62.73 -24.12
CA ALA A 17 -28.02 63.15 -22.87
C ALA A 17 -27.39 62.40 -21.66
N LEU A 18 -27.39 63.09 -20.50
CA LEU A 18 -27.62 62.63 -19.11
C LEU A 18 -26.55 61.76 -18.41
N THR A 19 -25.70 62.35 -17.54
CA THR A 19 -25.81 62.46 -16.05
C THR A 19 -25.63 61.11 -15.33
N SER A 20 -24.78 60.92 -14.33
CA SER A 20 -24.37 61.74 -13.16
C SER A 20 -23.11 61.09 -12.56
N GLY A 21 -22.16 61.82 -11.96
CA GLY A 21 -22.18 62.13 -10.53
C GLY A 21 -21.09 61.33 -9.78
N GLN A 22 -19.97 62.00 -9.49
CA GLN A 22 -18.75 61.45 -8.89
C GLN A 22 -18.91 61.05 -7.42
N ALA A 23 -18.21 59.98 -7.02
CA ALA A 23 -17.69 59.80 -5.67
C ALA A 23 -16.22 59.32 -5.76
N ILE A 24 -15.42 59.85 -4.85
CA ILE A 24 -13.95 59.88 -4.79
C ILE A 24 -13.34 58.46 -4.75
N ALA A 25 -12.47 58.14 -5.71
CA ALA A 25 -11.67 56.92 -5.71
C ALA A 25 -10.22 57.23 -5.27
N HIS A 26 -9.79 56.59 -4.18
CA HIS A 26 -8.37 56.43 -3.84
C HIS A 26 -7.63 55.62 -4.93
N PRO A 27 -6.32 55.85 -5.14
CA PRO A 27 -5.57 55.15 -6.17
C PRO A 27 -5.61 53.63 -5.88
N PRO A 28 -5.86 52.79 -6.90
CA PRO A 28 -5.80 51.35 -6.71
C PRO A 28 -4.36 50.97 -6.37
N SER A 29 -4.20 50.49 -5.14
CA SER A 29 -3.10 49.60 -4.74
C SER A 29 -2.82 48.64 -5.88
N LEU A 30 -1.58 48.67 -6.39
CA LEU A 30 -1.03 47.63 -7.26
C LEU A 30 -1.10 46.31 -6.49
N ALA A 31 -2.23 45.62 -6.66
CA ALA A 31 -2.41 44.26 -6.20
C ALA A 31 -1.31 43.43 -6.88
N SER A 32 -0.43 42.85 -6.06
CA SER A 32 0.45 41.77 -6.50
C SER A 32 -0.40 40.74 -7.25
N PRO A 33 -0.01 40.32 -8.47
CA PRO A 33 -0.72 39.25 -9.13
C PRO A 33 -0.60 38.01 -8.25
N ALA A 34 -1.75 37.54 -7.75
CA ALA A 34 -1.89 36.27 -7.08
C ALA A 34 -1.15 35.21 -7.91
N SER A 35 -0.08 34.65 -7.34
CA SER A 35 0.64 33.56 -7.98
C SER A 35 -0.34 32.41 -8.17
N LYS A 36 -0.63 32.08 -9.43
CA LYS A 36 -1.29 30.84 -9.81
C LYS A 36 -0.42 29.66 -9.36
N GLN A 37 -0.61 29.17 -8.14
CA GLN A 37 -0.22 27.82 -7.78
C GLN A 37 -1.28 26.86 -8.32
N THR A 38 -1.09 26.45 -9.58
CA THR A 38 -1.80 25.30 -10.16
C THR A 38 -0.81 24.18 -10.43
N THR A 39 -1.21 23.02 -9.92
CA THR A 39 -0.60 21.68 -9.91
C THR A 39 0.01 21.21 -11.23
N ALA A 40 1.13 20.50 -11.15
CA ALA A 40 1.45 19.42 -12.09
C ALA A 40 2.29 18.35 -11.37
N TYR A 41 1.59 17.52 -10.61
CA TYR A 41 1.98 16.13 -10.50
C TYR A 41 1.63 15.46 -11.83
N ALA A 42 2.34 14.40 -12.22
CA ALA A 42 1.69 13.35 -13.00
C ALA A 42 0.80 12.49 -12.09
N VAL A 43 0.06 13.14 -11.18
CA VAL A 43 -1.01 12.54 -10.40
C VAL A 43 -2.28 12.96 -11.08
N GLU A 44 -2.90 12.03 -11.77
CA GLU A 44 -4.19 12.28 -12.42
C GLU A 44 -5.30 11.92 -11.44
N ASP A 45 -6.11 12.89 -11.06
CA ASP A 45 -7.38 12.65 -10.36
C ASP A 45 -8.46 12.43 -11.41
N LYS A 46 -9.00 11.22 -11.46
CA LYS A 46 -10.02 10.82 -12.44
C LYS A 46 -11.34 10.58 -11.71
N PRO A 47 -12.37 11.38 -11.99
CA PRO A 47 -13.70 11.06 -11.50
C PRO A 47 -14.19 9.76 -12.19
N LEU A 48 -14.94 8.97 -11.44
CA LEU A 48 -15.68 7.83 -11.95
C LEU A 48 -17.17 8.16 -11.92
N ALA A 49 -17.95 7.54 -12.80
CA ALA A 49 -19.39 7.49 -12.62
C ALA A 49 -19.68 6.83 -11.25
N PRO A 50 -20.37 7.51 -10.31
CA PRO A 50 -20.57 6.99 -8.97
C PRO A 50 -21.22 5.61 -9.01
N ARG A 51 -20.59 4.65 -8.33
CA ARG A 51 -21.00 3.24 -8.34
C ARG A 51 -21.13 2.73 -6.93
N ASP A 52 -22.32 2.27 -6.55
CA ASP A 52 -22.57 1.71 -5.22
C ASP A 52 -22.30 0.21 -5.22
N LEU A 53 -21.17 -0.19 -4.65
CA LEU A 53 -20.74 -1.59 -4.64
C LEU A 53 -21.71 -2.49 -3.84
N VAL A 54 -22.40 -1.96 -2.84
CA VAL A 54 -23.36 -2.75 -2.05
C VAL A 54 -24.53 -3.21 -2.94
N LYS A 55 -24.93 -2.41 -3.94
CA LYS A 55 -26.00 -2.79 -4.87
C LYS A 55 -25.58 -3.88 -5.86
N GLU A 56 -24.30 -4.20 -5.90
CA GLU A 56 -23.68 -5.15 -6.83
C GLU A 56 -23.16 -6.40 -6.12
N LEU A 57 -23.63 -6.63 -4.90
CA LEU A 57 -23.31 -7.84 -4.14
C LEU A 57 -23.66 -9.09 -4.94
N ALA A 58 -22.68 -9.99 -5.01
CA ALA A 58 -22.85 -11.31 -5.57
C ALA A 58 -23.42 -12.28 -4.51
N ALA A 59 -23.73 -13.50 -4.94
CA ALA A 59 -24.38 -14.51 -4.11
C ALA A 59 -23.53 -15.06 -2.95
N ASP A 60 -22.25 -14.67 -2.87
CA ASP A 60 -21.32 -14.95 -1.77
C ASP A 60 -21.33 -13.87 -0.68
N ASN A 61 -22.27 -12.93 -0.72
CA ASN A 61 -22.34 -11.74 0.14
C ASN A 61 -21.09 -10.84 0.02
N ALA A 62 -20.46 -10.84 -1.17
CA ALA A 62 -19.35 -9.96 -1.49
C ALA A 62 -19.57 -9.25 -2.83
N ALA A 63 -19.18 -7.98 -2.88
CA ALA A 63 -19.19 -7.17 -4.09
C ALA A 63 -17.75 -6.87 -4.48
N GLN A 64 -17.48 -6.75 -5.78
CA GLN A 64 -16.15 -6.46 -6.28
C GLN A 64 -16.20 -5.46 -7.43
N ALA A 65 -15.23 -4.56 -7.46
CA ALA A 65 -14.89 -3.78 -8.64
C ALA A 65 -13.38 -3.68 -8.81
N SER A 66 -12.95 -3.43 -10.03
CA SER A 66 -11.57 -3.13 -10.39
C SER A 66 -11.48 -1.72 -10.97
N VAL A 67 -10.43 -1.00 -10.61
CA VAL A 67 -10.05 0.27 -11.24
C VAL A 67 -8.67 0.07 -11.84
N ARG A 68 -8.55 0.31 -13.16
CA ARG A 68 -7.29 0.18 -13.90
C ARG A 68 -6.96 1.49 -14.60
N HIS A 69 -5.70 1.87 -14.53
CA HIS A 69 -5.13 2.98 -15.29
C HIS A 69 -3.84 2.49 -15.93
N MET A 70 -3.86 2.25 -17.24
CA MET A 70 -2.66 1.85 -18.00
C MET A 70 -1.60 2.93 -17.78
N GLU A 71 -0.37 2.56 -17.40
CA GLU A 71 0.71 3.48 -16.97
C GLU A 71 0.64 3.93 -15.50
N GLY A 72 -0.30 3.44 -14.68
CA GLY A 72 -0.28 3.70 -13.25
C GLY A 72 0.83 2.92 -12.53
N THR A 73 1.63 3.60 -11.69
CA THR A 73 2.55 2.95 -10.73
C THR A 73 1.93 2.75 -9.37
N THR A 74 0.92 3.57 -9.03
CA THR A 74 0.11 3.43 -7.81
C THR A 74 -1.29 3.98 -8.02
N ILE A 75 -2.31 3.40 -7.37
CA ILE A 75 -3.71 3.87 -7.42
C ILE A 75 -4.26 4.09 -6.00
N THR A 76 -4.86 5.26 -5.76
CA THR A 76 -5.63 5.58 -4.55
C THR A 76 -7.11 5.69 -4.93
N LEU A 77 -7.99 4.94 -4.27
CA LEU A 77 -9.43 4.99 -4.52
C LEU A 77 -10.11 6.00 -3.61
N THR A 78 -11.09 6.74 -4.16
CA THR A 78 -11.90 7.72 -3.43
C THR A 78 -13.36 7.29 -3.35
N PHE A 79 -13.90 7.30 -2.14
CA PHE A 79 -15.30 7.01 -1.85
C PHE A 79 -16.01 8.28 -1.38
N SER A 80 -17.15 8.59 -2.01
CA SER A 80 -17.98 9.74 -1.65
C SER A 80 -19.03 9.41 -0.58
N LYS A 81 -19.27 8.13 -0.32
CA LYS A 81 -20.14 7.64 0.76
C LYS A 81 -19.74 6.23 1.15
N ILE A 82 -19.60 5.98 2.45
CA ILE A 82 -19.57 4.63 3.01
C ILE A 82 -20.43 4.58 4.27
N SER A 83 -21.35 3.61 4.29
CA SER A 83 -22.09 3.18 5.46
C SER A 83 -22.24 1.68 5.34
N LEU A 84 -21.72 0.91 6.29
CA LEU A 84 -21.75 -0.55 6.24
C LEU A 84 -22.23 -1.08 7.59
N SER A 85 -23.00 -2.17 7.58
CA SER A 85 -23.43 -2.83 8.80
C SER A 85 -22.25 -3.36 9.63
N GLN A 86 -22.48 -3.60 10.91
CA GLN A 86 -21.47 -4.14 11.82
C GLN A 86 -20.89 -5.47 11.29
N GLY A 87 -19.57 -5.60 11.33
CA GLY A 87 -18.84 -6.79 10.84
C GLY A 87 -18.60 -6.84 9.34
N ALA A 88 -19.24 -5.97 8.55
CA ALA A 88 -18.88 -5.79 7.14
C ALA A 88 -17.58 -4.98 7.01
N VAL A 89 -16.83 -5.27 5.95
CA VAL A 89 -15.52 -4.64 5.71
C VAL A 89 -15.38 -4.18 4.28
N LEU A 90 -14.63 -3.09 4.11
CA LEU A 90 -14.08 -2.67 2.84
C LEU A 90 -12.63 -3.15 2.76
N GLU A 91 -12.27 -3.75 1.63
CA GLU A 91 -10.91 -4.15 1.33
C GLU A 91 -10.48 -3.54 0.00
N VAL A 92 -9.26 -3.03 -0.06
CA VAL A 92 -8.62 -2.55 -1.29
C VAL A 92 -7.30 -3.29 -1.45
N SER A 93 -7.07 -3.94 -2.59
CA SER A 93 -5.90 -4.79 -2.82
C SER A 93 -5.31 -4.64 -4.21
N SER A 94 -4.06 -5.09 -4.37
CA SER A 94 -3.51 -5.39 -5.69
C SER A 94 -4.19 -6.63 -6.29
N PRO A 95 -4.16 -6.81 -7.63
CA PRO A 95 -4.73 -7.98 -8.32
C PRO A 95 -4.18 -9.31 -7.79
N SER A 96 -2.87 -9.37 -7.55
CA SER A 96 -2.17 -10.54 -7.01
C SER A 96 -2.33 -10.68 -5.49
N ARG A 97 -2.99 -9.72 -4.84
CA ARG A 97 -3.06 -9.57 -3.37
C ARG A 97 -1.69 -9.58 -2.69
N SER A 98 -0.61 -9.21 -3.40
CA SER A 98 0.68 -8.92 -2.77
C SER A 98 0.64 -7.72 -1.82
N GLU A 99 -0.43 -6.94 -1.90
CA GLU A 99 -0.78 -5.83 -1.02
C GLU A 99 -2.29 -5.78 -0.86
N ALA A 100 -2.78 -5.66 0.38
CA ALA A 100 -4.19 -5.40 0.67
C ALA A 100 -4.31 -4.57 1.95
N HIS A 101 -5.31 -3.68 1.98
CA HIS A 101 -5.65 -2.83 3.11
C HIS A 101 -7.13 -3.00 3.42
N ARG A 102 -7.43 -3.13 4.71
CA ARG A 102 -8.78 -3.43 5.19
C ARG A 102 -9.27 -2.35 6.15
N TYR A 103 -10.56 -2.05 6.03
CA TYR A 103 -11.25 -1.04 6.83
C TYR A 103 -12.55 -1.62 7.39
N THR A 104 -12.72 -1.51 8.71
CA THR A 104 -13.94 -1.97 9.38
C THR A 104 -15.08 -0.96 9.22
N SER A 105 -16.33 -1.39 9.38
CA SER A 105 -17.46 -0.46 9.35
C SER A 105 -17.39 0.62 10.43
N GLN A 106 -16.81 0.32 11.60
CA GLN A 106 -16.61 1.28 12.69
C GLN A 106 -15.57 2.35 12.33
N GLU A 107 -14.42 1.92 11.77
CA GLU A 107 -13.39 2.82 11.25
C GLU A 107 -14.01 3.75 10.21
N LEU A 108 -14.65 3.19 9.18
CA LEU A 108 -15.26 3.98 8.10
C LEU A 108 -16.34 4.94 8.59
N ALA A 109 -17.17 4.54 9.55
CA ALA A 109 -18.20 5.43 10.13
C ALA A 109 -17.57 6.64 10.85
N ALA A 110 -16.51 6.43 11.63
CA ALA A 110 -15.81 7.51 12.32
C ALA A 110 -15.17 8.50 11.33
N ILE A 111 -14.65 7.98 10.21
CA ILE A 111 -14.03 8.75 9.15
C ILE A 111 -15.05 9.63 8.43
N PHE A 112 -16.12 9.03 7.94
CA PHE A 112 -17.14 9.73 7.17
C PHE A 112 -17.86 10.79 8.01
N LYS A 113 -18.07 10.54 9.30
CA LYS A 113 -18.64 11.53 10.23
C LYS A 113 -17.80 12.82 10.28
N ARG A 114 -16.48 12.74 10.09
CA ARG A 114 -15.57 13.89 10.17
C ARG A 114 -15.30 14.54 8.80
N TYR A 115 -15.06 13.74 7.77
CA TYR A 115 -14.56 14.24 6.48
C TYR A 115 -15.59 14.24 5.36
N GLY A 116 -16.66 13.45 5.46
CA GLY A 116 -17.64 13.28 4.38
C GLY A 116 -17.14 12.52 3.15
N PHE A 117 -15.87 12.13 3.11
CA PHE A 117 -15.26 11.28 2.08
C PHE A 117 -14.19 10.37 2.70
N PHE A 118 -13.73 9.39 1.92
CA PHE A 118 -12.65 8.49 2.31
C PHE A 118 -11.74 8.20 1.12
N ASN A 119 -10.43 8.27 1.34
CA ASN A 119 -9.44 7.75 0.39
C ASN A 119 -8.84 6.48 0.98
N ALA A 120 -8.74 5.41 0.21
CA ALA A 120 -8.01 4.23 0.67
C ALA A 120 -6.49 4.46 0.60
N VAL A 121 -5.73 3.74 1.42
CA VAL A 121 -4.27 3.61 1.22
C VAL A 121 -4.01 3.15 -0.21
N ALA A 122 -3.04 3.80 -0.87
CA ALA A 122 -2.70 3.52 -2.25
C ALA A 122 -2.24 2.08 -2.44
N ILE A 123 -2.58 1.48 -3.57
CA ILE A 123 -2.11 0.17 -4.02
C ILE A 123 -0.99 0.36 -5.04
N ASN A 124 0.07 -0.42 -4.93
CA ASN A 124 1.14 -0.46 -5.95
C ASN A 124 0.65 -1.17 -7.22
N GLY A 125 0.98 -0.60 -8.37
CA GLY A 125 0.63 -1.09 -9.69
C GLY A 125 -0.44 -0.27 -10.42
N ASP A 126 -0.80 -0.73 -11.62
CA ASP A 126 -1.70 -0.08 -12.57
C ASP A 126 -3.18 -0.41 -12.30
N THR A 127 -3.45 -1.26 -11.31
CA THR A 127 -4.78 -1.81 -11.02
C THR A 127 -5.00 -1.92 -9.51
N ALA A 128 -6.15 -1.45 -9.04
CA ALA A 128 -6.64 -1.68 -7.68
C ALA A 128 -7.96 -2.45 -7.74
N ILE A 129 -8.10 -3.44 -6.86
CA ILE A 129 -9.33 -4.19 -6.63
C ILE A 129 -9.97 -3.68 -5.34
N VAL A 130 -11.26 -3.40 -5.37
CA VAL A 130 -12.05 -3.11 -4.17
C VAL A 130 -13.06 -4.24 -3.95
N ARG A 131 -13.17 -4.68 -2.70
CA ARG A 131 -14.17 -5.65 -2.25
C ARG A 131 -14.94 -5.11 -1.05
N VAL A 132 -16.25 -5.27 -1.06
CA VAL A 132 -17.10 -5.13 0.13
C VAL A 132 -17.53 -6.52 0.53
N VAL A 133 -17.24 -6.93 1.76
CA VAL A 133 -17.48 -8.30 2.24
C VAL A 133 -18.31 -8.25 3.52
N TYR A 134 -19.44 -8.96 3.52
CA TYR A 134 -20.27 -9.15 4.71
C TYR A 134 -19.91 -10.47 5.43
N PRO A 135 -20.14 -10.56 6.76
CA PRO A 135 -20.07 -11.83 7.47
C PRO A 135 -20.96 -12.89 6.81
N GLN A 136 -20.57 -14.16 6.91
CA GLN A 136 -21.35 -15.24 6.30
C GLN A 136 -22.78 -15.26 6.84
N GLY A 137 -23.76 -15.31 5.93
CA GLY A 137 -25.18 -15.32 6.29
C GLY A 137 -25.77 -13.95 6.64
N ALA A 138 -24.95 -12.90 6.74
CA ALA A 138 -25.44 -11.53 6.87
C ALA A 138 -25.88 -11.00 5.50
N THR A 139 -26.96 -10.23 5.49
CA THR A 139 -27.38 -9.44 4.33
C THR A 139 -27.11 -7.96 4.60
N PRO A 140 -26.95 -7.14 3.56
CA PRO A 140 -26.83 -5.69 3.71
C PRO A 140 -28.02 -5.10 4.47
N GLY A 141 -27.73 -4.14 5.34
CA GLY A 141 -28.74 -3.29 5.95
C GLY A 141 -29.38 -2.36 4.92
N LYS A 142 -30.61 -1.90 5.18
CA LYS A 142 -31.35 -0.98 4.28
C LYS A 142 -30.61 0.33 3.96
N GLY A 143 -29.68 0.75 4.82
CA GLY A 143 -28.89 1.97 4.66
C GLY A 143 -27.46 1.74 4.15
N ASP A 144 -27.07 0.49 3.90
CA ASP A 144 -25.70 0.17 3.52
C ASP A 144 -25.40 0.65 2.11
N SER A 145 -24.21 1.25 1.94
CA SER A 145 -23.76 1.84 0.68
C SER A 145 -22.25 2.02 0.71
N ALA A 146 -21.61 1.78 -0.42
CA ALA A 146 -20.18 2.04 -0.63
C ALA A 146 -20.00 2.61 -2.04
N ILE A 147 -20.02 3.95 -2.14
CA ILE A 147 -19.99 4.67 -3.42
C ILE A 147 -18.56 4.99 -3.80
N LEU A 148 -18.03 4.22 -4.75
CA LEU A 148 -16.77 4.53 -5.42
C LEU A 148 -17.00 5.69 -6.39
N ALA A 149 -16.26 6.79 -6.20
CA ALA A 149 -16.50 8.06 -6.89
C ALA A 149 -15.34 8.52 -7.77
N GLY A 150 -14.13 8.00 -7.55
CA GLY A 150 -12.96 8.39 -8.32
C GLY A 150 -11.72 7.64 -7.89
N TYR A 151 -10.62 7.94 -8.57
CA TYR A 151 -9.30 7.47 -8.20
C TYR A 151 -8.23 8.50 -8.56
N ALA A 152 -7.15 8.49 -7.80
CA ALA A 152 -5.91 9.15 -8.18
C ALA A 152 -4.88 8.09 -8.60
N VAL A 153 -4.06 8.40 -9.60
CA VAL A 153 -2.97 7.53 -10.07
C VAL A 153 -1.65 8.29 -10.05
N SER A 154 -0.56 7.65 -9.66
CA SER A 154 0.79 8.19 -9.92
C SER A 154 1.34 7.55 -11.20
N LEU A 155 1.86 8.35 -12.13
CA LEU A 155 2.47 7.86 -13.38
C LEU A 155 3.98 7.62 -13.20
N PRO A 156 4.60 6.71 -13.97
CA PRO A 156 6.04 6.50 -13.93
C PRO A 156 6.76 7.76 -14.42
N PRO A 157 7.98 8.00 -13.92
CA PRO A 157 8.86 8.99 -14.52
C PRO A 157 9.13 8.65 -16.00
N LYS A 158 9.02 9.63 -16.91
CA LYS A 158 9.59 9.49 -18.25
C LYS A 158 11.10 9.68 -18.14
N ILE A 159 11.88 8.63 -18.39
CA ILE A 159 13.34 8.69 -18.33
C ILE A 159 13.82 9.37 -19.62
N HIS A 160 14.50 10.52 -19.47
CA HIS A 160 15.24 11.14 -20.56
C HIS A 160 16.75 11.01 -20.30
N SER A 161 17.51 10.76 -21.37
CA SER A 161 18.96 10.71 -21.35
C SER A 161 19.53 12.11 -21.16
N GLU A 162 20.33 12.29 -20.11
CA GLU A 162 21.26 13.41 -19.87
C GLU A 162 20.64 14.79 -19.62
N MET A 163 20.67 15.25 -18.36
CA MET A 163 21.38 16.46 -17.91
C MET A 163 21.25 16.63 -16.39
N ASP A 164 22.38 16.47 -15.70
CA ASP A 164 22.55 16.38 -14.24
C ASP A 164 22.95 17.76 -13.69
N PHE A 165 22.00 18.50 -13.11
CA PHE A 165 22.28 19.76 -12.38
C PHE A 165 21.89 19.70 -10.90
N SER A 166 21.36 18.56 -10.44
CA SER A 166 21.04 18.37 -9.04
C SER A 166 22.10 17.55 -8.33
N HIS A 167 22.51 18.01 -7.15
CA HIS A 167 23.39 17.24 -6.28
C HIS A 167 22.63 16.33 -5.30
N ARG A 168 21.31 16.21 -5.47
CA ARG A 168 20.48 15.22 -4.75
C ARG A 168 20.92 13.80 -5.11
N ARG A 169 21.33 13.04 -4.11
CA ARG A 169 21.72 11.63 -4.29
C ARG A 169 20.69 10.71 -3.67
N SER A 170 20.48 9.56 -4.29
CA SER A 170 19.78 8.42 -3.73
C SER A 170 20.34 8.15 -2.34
N VAL A 171 19.46 7.96 -1.35
CA VAL A 171 19.91 7.73 0.03
C VAL A 171 20.81 6.49 0.15
N SER A 172 20.70 5.52 -0.76
CA SER A 172 21.57 4.35 -0.89
C SER A 172 23.05 4.70 -1.07
N CYS A 173 23.38 5.89 -1.59
CA CYS A 173 24.75 6.39 -1.69
C CYS A 173 25.38 6.68 -0.30
N LEU A 174 24.57 6.91 0.73
CA LEU A 174 25.05 7.09 2.10
C LEU A 174 25.56 5.79 2.71
N LYS A 175 25.12 4.63 2.22
CA LYS A 175 25.43 3.32 2.83
C LYS A 175 26.91 3.09 3.09
N ASN A 176 27.78 3.58 2.20
CA ASN A 176 29.24 3.45 2.33
C ASN A 176 29.91 4.76 2.79
N SER A 177 29.33 5.92 2.47
CA SER A 177 29.94 7.22 2.78
C SER A 177 29.60 7.73 4.18
N HIS A 178 28.37 7.49 4.64
CA HIS A 178 27.81 7.92 5.92
C HIS A 178 26.88 6.81 6.48
N PRO A 179 27.45 5.67 6.92
CA PRO A 179 26.66 4.48 7.26
C PRO A 179 25.70 4.68 8.42
N GLU A 180 26.03 5.52 9.40
CA GLU A 180 25.17 5.84 10.55
C GLU A 180 23.96 6.65 10.11
N LEU A 181 24.18 7.74 9.37
CA LEU A 181 23.13 8.55 8.76
C LEU A 181 22.24 7.74 7.79
N TYR A 182 22.82 6.80 7.03
CA TYR A 182 22.07 5.88 6.19
C TYR A 182 21.08 5.04 7.01
N GLN A 183 21.54 4.45 8.13
CA GLN A 183 20.70 3.65 9.02
C GLN A 183 19.62 4.50 9.71
N LEU A 184 19.96 5.70 10.18
CA LEU A 184 18.98 6.63 10.76
C LEU A 184 17.90 7.01 9.76
N SER A 185 18.26 7.15 8.48
CA SER A 185 17.30 7.49 7.43
C SER A 185 16.14 6.49 7.33
N ASP A 186 16.28 5.25 7.80
CA ASP A 186 15.20 4.26 7.78
C ASP A 186 13.95 4.72 8.55
N ALA A 187 14.10 5.63 9.53
CA ALA A 187 13.01 6.23 10.28
C ALA A 187 12.19 7.25 9.47
N ILE A 188 12.68 7.65 8.29
CA ILE A 188 12.06 8.63 7.38
C ILE A 188 11.20 7.89 6.36
N GLY A 189 9.98 8.38 6.17
CA GLY A 189 9.04 7.84 5.20
C GLY A 189 8.26 8.92 4.47
N MET A 190 7.68 8.52 3.33
CA MET A 190 6.79 9.38 2.56
C MET A 190 5.43 9.41 3.25
N LEU A 191 4.96 10.61 3.58
CA LEU A 191 3.65 10.81 4.18
C LEU A 191 2.63 11.10 3.09
N VAL A 192 1.61 10.25 2.96
CA VAL A 192 0.58 10.36 1.94
C VAL A 192 -0.73 10.82 2.57
N THR A 193 -0.98 12.13 2.51
CA THR A 193 -2.09 12.75 3.24
C THR A 193 -3.26 13.19 2.35
N LYS A 194 -3.03 13.54 1.08
CA LYS A 194 -4.07 14.05 0.16
C LYS A 194 -3.94 13.47 -1.25
N LYS A 195 -4.50 12.26 -1.51
CA LYS A 195 -4.48 11.64 -2.86
C LYS A 195 -3.09 11.72 -3.55
N PHE A 196 -2.04 11.25 -2.87
CA PHE A 196 -0.62 11.37 -3.27
C PHE A 196 0.03 12.76 -3.22
N ASN A 197 -0.71 13.83 -2.95
CA ASN A 197 -0.14 15.10 -2.53
C ASN A 197 0.22 14.97 -1.04
N GLY A 198 1.52 15.01 -0.73
CA GLY A 198 2.06 14.64 0.57
C GLY A 198 3.49 15.17 0.71
N GLY A 199 4.13 14.84 1.83
CA GLY A 199 5.48 15.31 2.14
C GLY A 199 6.31 14.20 2.77
N THR A 200 7.28 14.61 3.56
CA THR A 200 8.13 13.72 4.35
C THR A 200 7.66 13.73 5.80
N GLY A 201 7.65 12.56 6.43
CA GLY A 201 7.48 12.41 7.86
C GLY A 201 8.54 11.48 8.42
N TRP A 202 8.75 11.50 9.73
CA TRP A 202 9.75 10.64 10.36
C TRP A 202 9.38 10.28 11.79
N LEU A 203 9.79 9.09 12.21
CA LEU A 203 9.58 8.59 13.57
C LEU A 203 10.46 9.36 14.55
N LEU A 204 9.84 9.98 15.56
CA LEU A 204 10.54 10.78 16.58
C LEU A 204 10.70 9.99 17.88
N GLY A 205 11.89 10.03 18.46
CA GLY A 205 12.21 9.43 19.76
C GLY A 205 12.07 7.90 19.78
N THR A 206 11.73 7.34 20.93
CA THR A 206 11.59 5.88 21.11
C THR A 206 10.16 5.37 20.95
N GLY A 207 9.17 6.26 20.87
CA GLY A 207 7.74 5.92 20.80
C GLY A 207 7.13 5.82 19.39
N ASN A 208 5.79 5.77 19.36
CA ASN A 208 4.96 5.85 18.15
C ASN A 208 4.54 7.31 17.90
N ALA A 209 5.50 8.15 17.58
CA ALA A 209 5.30 9.54 17.22
C ALA A 209 5.89 9.78 15.83
N VAL A 210 5.12 10.41 14.94
CA VAL A 210 5.58 10.85 13.63
C VAL A 210 5.49 12.36 13.58
N ILE A 211 6.54 13.03 13.13
CA ILE A 211 6.53 14.48 12.99
C ILE A 211 6.70 14.89 11.52
N THR A 212 6.05 15.99 11.15
CA THR A 212 6.04 16.58 9.81
C THR A 212 5.56 18.03 9.88
N ASN A 213 5.36 18.70 8.74
CA ASN A 213 4.76 20.03 8.68
C ASN A 213 3.23 20.03 8.78
N HIS A 214 2.67 21.13 9.26
CA HIS A 214 1.22 21.37 9.28
C HIS A 214 0.61 21.46 7.88
N HIS A 215 1.28 22.13 6.93
CA HIS A 215 0.76 22.26 5.56
C HIS A 215 0.69 20.92 4.82
N VAL A 216 1.57 19.97 5.18
CA VAL A 216 1.53 18.58 4.66
C VAL A 216 0.25 17.89 5.10
N VAL A 217 -0.12 18.00 6.38
CA VAL A 217 -1.36 17.40 6.91
C VAL A 217 -2.61 18.12 6.38
N GLY A 218 -2.61 19.47 6.35
CA GLY A 218 -3.73 20.29 5.87
C GLY A 218 -4.89 20.47 6.87
N GLY A 219 -5.85 21.36 6.54
CA GLY A 219 -7.05 21.76 7.33
C GLY A 219 -6.93 23.14 8.04
N LYS A 220 -7.83 23.50 8.97
CA LYS A 220 -7.72 24.68 9.87
C LYS A 220 -7.23 24.31 11.29
N PRO A 221 -6.44 25.15 12.00
CA PRO A 221 -5.89 24.81 13.32
C PRO A 221 -6.93 24.35 14.35
N GLU A 222 -8.10 25.01 14.38
CA GLU A 222 -9.21 24.65 15.30
C GLU A 222 -9.91 23.30 14.99
N GLU A 223 -9.71 22.73 13.80
CA GLU A 223 -10.42 21.51 13.34
C GLU A 223 -9.59 20.22 13.44
N LYS A 224 -8.34 20.27 13.92
CA LYS A 224 -7.29 19.33 13.46
C LYS A 224 -6.84 18.18 14.37
N VAL A 225 -6.98 18.23 15.70
CA VAL A 225 -6.57 17.10 16.56
C VAL A 225 -7.57 15.94 16.45
N GLY A 226 -7.10 14.69 16.42
CA GLY A 226 -7.94 13.48 16.33
C GLY A 226 -7.72 12.66 15.05
N LEU A 227 -8.67 11.79 14.69
CA LEU A 227 -8.53 10.81 13.61
C LEU A 227 -8.07 11.43 12.27
N ILE A 228 -7.07 10.83 11.63
CA ILE A 228 -6.59 11.15 10.27
C ILE A 228 -6.71 9.90 9.39
N PRO A 229 -7.78 9.77 8.60
CA PRO A 229 -8.04 8.52 7.93
C PRO A 229 -7.70 8.49 6.46
N GLY A 230 -7.39 7.28 5.99
CA GLY A 230 -7.07 7.05 4.59
C GLY A 230 -5.69 7.53 4.17
N GLN A 231 -4.90 7.98 5.15
CA GLN A 231 -3.54 8.43 5.00
C GLN A 231 -2.59 7.35 5.49
N SER A 232 -1.37 7.34 4.96
CA SER A 232 -0.37 6.35 5.34
C SER A 232 1.02 6.96 5.33
N MET A 233 1.91 6.35 6.11
CA MET A 233 3.34 6.58 6.05
C MET A 233 3.98 5.40 5.32
N TRP A 234 4.78 5.70 4.31
CA TRP A 234 5.46 4.70 3.49
C TRP A 234 6.94 4.67 3.84
N PHE A 235 7.34 3.62 4.54
CA PHE A 235 8.72 3.36 4.88
C PHE A 235 9.42 2.62 3.74
N ASN A 236 10.75 2.74 3.73
CA ASN A 236 11.61 2.03 2.79
C ASN A 236 11.23 2.30 1.32
N TYR A 237 10.76 3.52 1.01
CA TYR A 237 10.59 3.96 -0.36
C TYR A 237 11.89 4.59 -0.85
N GLN A 238 12.83 3.75 -1.27
CA GLN A 238 14.18 4.14 -1.70
C GLN A 238 14.70 3.21 -2.79
N THR A 239 15.79 3.58 -3.45
CA THR A 239 16.49 2.69 -4.38
C THR A 239 17.40 1.71 -3.64
N LYS A 240 17.61 0.52 -4.21
CA LYS A 240 18.49 -0.54 -3.69
C LYS A 240 19.97 -0.19 -3.86
N GLU A 241 20.30 0.57 -4.90
CA GLU A 241 21.65 0.90 -5.33
C GLU A 241 21.81 2.42 -5.46
N CYS A 242 23.05 2.92 -5.39
CA CYS A 242 23.36 4.34 -5.54
C CYS A 242 23.26 4.72 -7.03
N GLU A 243 22.41 5.71 -7.34
CA GLU A 243 22.14 6.20 -8.71
C GLU A 243 22.01 5.07 -9.75
N PRO A 244 20.92 4.27 -9.67
CA PRO A 244 20.70 3.18 -10.61
C PRO A 244 20.62 3.72 -12.04
N LYS A 245 21.37 3.09 -12.96
CA LYS A 245 21.43 3.48 -14.39
C LYS A 245 20.26 2.94 -15.22
N SER A 246 19.41 2.10 -14.62
CA SER A 246 18.25 1.45 -15.24
C SER A 246 16.95 1.99 -14.64
N ASP A 247 15.81 1.51 -15.15
CA ASP A 247 14.47 1.90 -14.67
C ASP A 247 14.40 2.01 -13.13
N PRO A 248 14.19 3.21 -12.57
CA PRO A 248 14.13 3.43 -11.12
C PRO A 248 13.10 2.53 -10.44
N THR A 249 11.99 2.19 -11.11
CA THR A 249 10.93 1.36 -10.53
C THR A 249 11.38 -0.08 -10.27
N ALA A 250 12.25 -0.63 -11.11
CA ALA A 250 12.84 -1.97 -10.94
C ALA A 250 13.88 -2.02 -9.81
N THR A 251 14.43 -0.85 -9.44
CA THR A 251 15.47 -0.72 -8.43
C THR A 251 14.96 -0.26 -7.07
N LEU A 252 13.64 -0.04 -6.92
CA LEU A 252 13.04 0.26 -5.62
C LEU A 252 13.11 -0.92 -4.64
N THR A 253 13.20 -0.57 -3.36
CA THR A 253 13.05 -1.49 -2.23
C THR A 253 11.58 -1.84 -1.95
N GLU A 254 11.35 -2.82 -1.07
CA GLU A 254 10.02 -3.20 -0.61
C GLU A 254 9.39 -2.09 0.25
N ILE A 255 8.35 -1.45 -0.26
CA ILE A 255 7.64 -0.37 0.43
C ILE A 255 6.71 -0.95 1.51
N ILE A 256 6.86 -0.47 2.74
CA ILE A 256 5.96 -0.78 3.86
C ILE A 256 5.04 0.39 4.11
N LYS A 257 3.73 0.20 3.99
CA LYS A 257 2.72 1.24 4.20
C LYS A 257 1.99 0.96 5.50
N ILE A 258 1.99 1.94 6.41
CA ILE A 258 1.31 1.86 7.70
C ILE A 258 0.27 2.97 7.78
N LYS A 259 -0.94 2.64 8.23
CA LYS A 259 -2.04 3.60 8.37
C LYS A 259 -1.69 4.68 9.41
N LEU A 260 -2.14 5.92 9.19
CA LEU A 260 -2.18 6.93 10.24
C LEU A 260 -3.41 6.72 11.12
N ASP A 261 -3.27 6.94 12.43
CA ASP A 261 -4.39 6.92 13.39
C ASP A 261 -4.91 8.34 13.62
N ARG A 262 -4.04 9.25 14.10
CA ARG A 262 -4.48 10.59 14.53
C ARG A 262 -3.41 11.67 14.48
N LEU A 263 -3.86 12.92 14.38
CA LEU A 263 -3.11 14.10 14.77
C LEU A 263 -3.13 14.21 16.29
N LEU A 264 -1.97 14.28 16.91
CA LEU A 264 -1.80 14.51 18.34
C LEU A 264 -1.73 16.00 18.66
N ALA A 265 -0.94 16.75 17.89
CA ALA A 265 -0.77 18.18 18.06
C ALA A 265 -0.33 18.84 16.74
N THR A 266 -0.55 20.14 16.61
CA THR A 266 -0.05 20.94 15.50
C THR A 266 0.01 22.40 15.90
N SER A 267 0.88 23.17 15.26
CA SER A 267 0.92 24.62 15.42
C SER A 267 -0.28 25.34 14.78
N ALA A 268 -0.55 26.54 15.26
CA ALA A 268 -1.47 27.49 14.64
C ALA A 268 -0.89 28.04 13.32
N THR A 269 -1.75 28.48 12.41
CA THR A 269 -1.43 28.81 11.00
C THR A 269 -0.21 29.72 10.83
N GLY A 270 0.69 29.34 9.91
CA GLY A 270 1.83 30.15 9.47
C GLY A 270 3.03 29.27 9.11
N MET A 271 3.84 29.68 8.14
CA MET A 271 5.04 28.94 7.75
C MET A 271 6.16 28.99 8.80
N GLU A 272 6.13 30.01 9.68
CA GLU A 272 7.10 30.25 10.75
C GLU A 272 7.08 29.14 11.82
N HIS A 273 5.91 28.54 12.07
CA HIS A 273 5.73 27.52 13.11
C HIS A 273 5.21 26.20 12.57
N ASP A 274 5.27 25.96 11.27
CA ASP A 274 4.62 24.89 10.52
C ASP A 274 4.99 23.42 10.92
N TRP A 275 4.49 22.91 12.05
CA TRP A 275 4.75 21.54 12.51
C TRP A 275 3.46 20.80 12.91
N SER A 276 3.52 19.48 12.84
CA SER A 276 2.45 18.55 13.19
C SER A 276 3.03 17.27 13.78
N LEU A 277 2.45 16.84 14.90
CA LEU A 277 2.74 15.58 15.55
C LEU A 277 1.58 14.60 15.33
N LEU A 278 1.90 13.45 14.75
CA LEU A 278 1.00 12.40 14.30
C LEU A 278 1.30 11.10 15.04
N ARG A 279 0.37 10.14 14.93
CA ARG A 279 0.55 8.77 15.41
C ARG A 279 0.17 7.77 14.32
N LEU A 280 0.99 6.73 14.14
CA LEU A 280 0.66 5.58 13.30
C LEU A 280 -0.40 4.70 13.98
N ASP A 281 -1.13 3.89 13.21
CA ASP A 281 -2.03 2.88 13.76
C ASP A 281 -1.31 2.05 14.85
N PRO A 282 -1.81 2.05 16.11
CA PRO A 282 -1.10 1.42 17.22
C PRO A 282 -0.92 -0.10 17.07
N LEU A 283 -1.87 -0.78 16.41
CA LEU A 283 -1.77 -2.21 16.16
C LEU A 283 -0.74 -2.46 15.07
N GLU A 284 -0.83 -1.80 13.92
CA GLU A 284 0.14 -1.99 12.83
C GLU A 284 1.56 -1.58 13.25
N TYR A 285 1.73 -0.46 13.96
CA TYR A 285 3.03 -0.02 14.47
C TYR A 285 3.71 -1.12 15.31
N ARG A 286 2.96 -1.71 16.22
CA ARG A 286 3.44 -2.73 17.15
C ARG A 286 3.65 -4.07 16.44
N GLU A 287 2.63 -4.54 15.74
CA GLU A 287 2.63 -5.87 15.12
C GLU A 287 3.53 -5.94 13.91
N ALA A 288 3.76 -4.85 13.17
CA ALA A 288 4.75 -4.80 12.10
C ALA A 288 6.17 -4.52 12.59
N ALA A 289 6.38 -4.37 13.91
CA ALA A 289 7.67 -4.05 14.53
C ALA A 289 8.33 -2.81 13.90
N ILE A 290 7.56 -1.73 13.71
CA ILE A 290 8.02 -0.53 13.02
C ILE A 290 9.24 0.09 13.70
N LYS A 291 9.22 0.26 15.03
CA LYS A 291 10.36 0.83 15.77
C LYS A 291 11.61 -0.05 15.73
N PRO A 292 11.57 -1.38 15.98
CA PRO A 292 12.74 -2.26 15.81
C PRO A 292 13.34 -2.29 14.39
N ILE A 293 12.52 -2.13 13.35
CA ILE A 293 12.96 -2.22 11.96
C ILE A 293 13.45 -0.87 11.43
N PHE A 294 12.69 0.20 11.66
CA PHE A 294 12.92 1.52 11.07
C PHE A 294 13.52 2.54 12.04
N GLY A 295 13.48 2.29 13.35
CA GLY A 295 14.12 3.15 14.33
C GLY A 295 13.34 4.43 14.67
N GLY A 296 14.09 5.47 15.05
CA GLY A 296 13.57 6.79 15.41
C GLY A 296 14.69 7.81 15.47
N LEU A 297 14.40 9.04 15.09
CA LEU A 297 15.37 10.13 15.08
C LEU A 297 15.30 10.93 16.39
N ALA A 298 16.44 11.51 16.75
CA ALA A 298 16.57 12.42 17.88
C ALA A 298 16.50 13.88 17.40
N LEU A 299 15.72 14.71 18.10
CA LEU A 299 15.85 16.16 18.01
C LEU A 299 17.09 16.62 18.78
N SER A 300 17.75 17.65 18.26
CA SER A 300 18.82 18.36 18.95
C SER A 300 18.25 19.54 19.72
N ALA A 301 18.68 19.72 20.97
CA ALA A 301 18.47 20.95 21.72
C ALA A 301 19.44 22.08 21.30
N ARG A 302 20.40 21.80 20.39
CA ARG A 302 21.37 22.79 19.91
C ARG A 302 20.76 23.69 18.84
N HIS A 303 21.28 24.91 18.77
CA HIS A 303 21.02 25.86 17.68
C HIS A 303 22.33 26.16 16.93
N PRO A 304 22.78 25.25 16.06
CA PRO A 304 24.02 25.46 15.32
C PRO A 304 23.87 26.52 14.22
N ILE A 305 24.98 27.22 13.94
CA ILE A 305 25.14 28.19 12.84
C ILE A 305 26.47 27.88 12.17
N ASN A 306 26.53 27.94 10.84
CA ASN A 306 27.66 27.52 10.00
C ASN A 306 28.07 26.05 10.17
N GLU A 307 27.20 25.21 10.71
CA GLU A 307 27.48 23.78 10.88
C GLU A 307 27.13 23.02 9.60
N ARG A 308 27.93 22.01 9.26
CA ARG A 308 27.64 21.11 8.14
C ARG A 308 26.40 20.26 8.45
N VAL A 309 25.48 20.20 7.50
CA VAL A 309 24.20 19.51 7.65
C VAL A 309 23.86 18.64 6.45
N SER A 310 22.91 17.72 6.60
CA SER A 310 22.31 17.00 5.48
C SER A 310 20.80 17.00 5.57
N LEU A 311 20.13 17.31 4.47
CA LEU A 311 18.68 17.20 4.34
C LEU A 311 18.34 15.86 3.69
N ILE A 312 17.48 15.05 4.32
CA ILE A 312 17.07 13.75 3.78
C ILE A 312 15.56 13.64 3.74
N GLY A 313 14.99 13.33 2.57
CA GLY A 313 13.55 13.24 2.43
C GLY A 313 13.06 12.84 1.05
N HIS A 314 11.76 13.00 0.86
CA HIS A 314 11.02 12.62 -0.35
C HIS A 314 10.70 13.86 -1.21
N GLY A 315 11.75 14.49 -1.74
CA GLY A 315 11.63 15.61 -2.67
C GLY A 315 11.19 15.17 -4.07
N LEU A 316 10.41 16.02 -4.72
CA LEU A 316 10.09 15.94 -6.13
C LEU A 316 11.25 16.50 -6.93
N TYR A 317 11.61 15.84 -8.02
CA TYR A 317 12.30 16.53 -9.10
C TYR A 317 11.28 17.37 -9.85
N LYS A 318 11.28 18.69 -9.61
CA LYS A 318 10.61 19.66 -10.46
C LYS A 318 11.59 20.79 -10.66
N GLU A 319 12.41 20.70 -11.71
CA GLU A 319 12.94 21.94 -12.24
C GLU A 319 11.80 22.60 -13.01
N ASP A 320 11.50 23.86 -12.70
CA ASP A 320 10.71 24.74 -13.57
C ASP A 320 11.50 25.13 -14.85
N VAL A 321 12.57 24.39 -15.16
CA VAL A 321 13.27 24.42 -16.43
C VAL A 321 12.64 23.32 -17.28
N PHE A 322 11.76 23.71 -18.19
CA PHE A 322 11.45 22.84 -19.30
C PHE A 322 12.76 22.54 -20.03
N HIS A 323 13.18 21.28 -20.06
CA HIS A 323 14.30 20.89 -20.91
C HIS A 323 13.80 20.82 -22.33
N THR A 324 14.46 21.47 -23.26
CA THR A 324 14.24 21.23 -24.69
C THR A 324 15.08 20.03 -25.12
N ASP A 325 14.47 19.04 -25.75
CA ASP A 325 15.23 17.99 -26.45
C ASP A 325 16.10 18.61 -27.58
N PRO A 326 17.01 17.85 -28.21
CA PRO A 326 17.82 18.35 -29.33
C PRO A 326 17.01 18.93 -30.49
N ASP A 327 15.71 18.62 -30.57
CA ASP A 327 14.75 19.09 -31.57
C ASP A 327 13.89 20.28 -31.08
N GLY A 328 14.13 20.79 -29.86
CA GLY A 328 13.45 21.97 -29.29
C GLY A 328 12.15 21.69 -28.54
N ASN A 329 11.78 20.44 -28.26
CA ASN A 329 10.54 20.11 -27.55
C ASN A 329 10.70 20.17 -26.04
N LEU A 330 9.79 20.87 -25.36
CA LEU A 330 9.73 20.96 -23.90
C LEU A 330 9.39 19.58 -23.28
N LEU A 331 10.27 19.05 -22.43
CA LEU A 331 10.14 17.77 -21.76
C LEU A 331 9.95 17.95 -20.25
N PRO A 332 9.01 17.22 -19.61
CA PRO A 332 8.91 17.16 -18.16
C PRO A 332 9.98 16.24 -17.56
N ASP A 333 10.61 16.67 -16.46
CA ASP A 333 11.53 15.83 -15.69
C ASP A 333 10.81 14.63 -15.04
N PRO A 334 11.53 13.51 -14.83
CA PRO A 334 11.00 12.34 -14.16
C PRO A 334 10.60 12.67 -12.71
N VAL A 335 9.31 12.48 -12.37
CA VAL A 335 8.82 12.58 -10.98
C VAL A 335 9.35 11.40 -10.17
N GLN A 336 10.54 11.58 -9.62
CA GLN A 336 11.16 10.71 -8.63
C GLN A 336 10.78 11.20 -7.22
N ARG A 337 10.34 10.28 -6.36
CA ARG A 337 9.86 10.54 -4.99
C ARG A 337 10.50 9.60 -3.97
N GLU A 338 11.39 8.73 -4.41
CA GLU A 338 12.20 7.93 -3.52
C GLU A 338 13.00 8.83 -2.57
N LYS A 339 13.39 8.27 -1.43
CA LYS A 339 14.15 9.01 -0.43
C LYS A 339 15.54 9.37 -0.98
N ARG A 340 15.87 10.66 -0.95
CA ARG A 340 17.17 11.22 -1.37
C ARG A 340 17.81 12.01 -0.24
N ALA A 341 19.13 12.16 -0.32
CA ALA A 341 19.97 12.90 0.59
C ALA A 341 20.69 14.05 -0.13
N MET A 342 20.80 15.17 0.56
CA MET A 342 21.46 16.39 0.11
C MET A 342 22.57 16.72 1.10
N LEU A 343 23.82 16.65 0.64
CA LEU A 343 25.02 16.95 1.43
C LEU A 343 25.75 18.19 0.93
N VAL A 344 25.47 18.60 -0.30
CA VAL A 344 26.03 19.78 -0.95
C VAL A 344 24.91 20.59 -1.57
N ASP A 345 25.13 21.90 -1.73
CA ASP A 345 24.25 22.80 -2.46
C ASP A 345 24.34 22.60 -3.98
N TYR A 346 23.53 23.34 -4.72
CA TYR A 346 23.50 23.30 -6.19
C TYR A 346 24.82 23.76 -6.86
N LYS A 347 25.73 24.39 -6.09
CA LYS A 347 27.07 24.80 -6.54
C LYS A 347 28.15 23.79 -6.12
N GLY A 348 27.79 22.70 -5.45
CA GLY A 348 28.70 21.65 -5.02
C GLY A 348 29.45 21.96 -3.73
N LYS A 349 29.07 23.01 -2.98
CA LYS A 349 29.63 23.31 -1.67
C LYS A 349 28.86 22.56 -0.58
N ASP A 350 29.53 22.24 0.51
CA ASP A 350 28.87 21.61 1.66
C ASP A 350 27.61 22.37 2.08
N CYS A 351 26.57 21.58 2.34
CA CYS A 351 25.38 22.04 3.03
C CYS A 351 25.74 22.57 4.42
N THR A 352 25.24 23.76 4.75
CA THR A 352 25.37 24.42 6.05
C THR A 352 24.03 24.97 6.52
N ILE A 353 23.89 25.10 7.84
CA ILE A 353 22.73 25.72 8.49
C ILE A 353 23.09 27.12 9.00
N ASN A 354 22.20 28.08 8.80
CA ASN A 354 22.33 29.49 9.16
C ASN A 354 21.01 30.01 9.77
N ARG A 355 21.05 31.22 10.32
CA ARG A 355 19.83 31.90 10.76
C ARG A 355 18.98 32.30 9.56
N SER A 356 17.66 32.13 9.66
CA SER A 356 16.74 32.70 8.69
C SER A 356 16.69 34.22 8.86
N SER A 357 16.85 34.98 7.78
CA SER A 357 16.57 36.42 7.74
C SER A 357 15.08 36.74 7.61
N ASP A 358 14.28 35.74 7.19
CA ASP A 358 12.96 35.98 6.61
C ASP A 358 11.79 35.56 7.52
N PHE A 359 12.00 34.59 8.43
CA PHE A 359 10.92 33.94 9.20
C PHE A 359 11.07 34.07 10.73
N GLY A 360 12.03 34.86 11.21
CA GLY A 360 12.22 35.11 12.65
C GLY A 360 13.14 34.10 13.36
N PRO A 361 13.26 34.19 14.70
CA PRO A 361 14.31 33.52 15.46
C PRO A 361 14.14 32.00 15.60
N ASP A 362 12.94 31.47 15.36
CA ASP A 362 12.60 30.05 15.52
C ASP A 362 12.87 29.22 14.25
N ASN A 363 13.38 29.88 13.20
CA ASN A 363 13.59 29.31 11.88
C ASN A 363 15.07 29.26 11.51
N TYR A 364 15.39 28.39 10.56
CA TYR A 364 16.72 28.28 9.96
C TYR A 364 16.65 28.54 8.46
N ALA A 365 17.78 28.94 7.90
CA ALA A 365 18.05 28.89 6.46
C ALA A 365 19.23 27.95 6.21
N SER A 366 19.20 27.19 5.14
CA SER A 366 20.26 26.29 4.73
C SER A 366 20.44 26.34 3.23
N ASN A 367 21.68 26.23 2.74
CA ASN A 367 21.96 26.13 1.30
C ASN A 367 21.69 24.73 0.74
N CYS A 368 21.22 23.76 1.54
CA CYS A 368 20.83 22.46 1.01
C CYS A 368 19.73 22.57 -0.04
N GLU A 369 19.97 21.95 -1.20
CA GLU A 369 18.98 21.88 -2.27
C GLU A 369 17.69 21.25 -1.75
N SER A 370 16.58 21.97 -1.85
CA SER A 370 15.24 21.47 -1.46
C SER A 370 14.30 21.52 -2.65
N ALA A 371 13.15 20.85 -2.53
CA ALA A 371 12.14 20.78 -3.59
C ALA A 371 10.77 20.52 -2.99
N GLY A 372 9.70 20.71 -3.78
CA GLY A 372 8.35 20.31 -3.37
C GLY A 372 8.35 18.85 -2.91
N GLY A 373 7.61 18.50 -1.85
CA GLY A 373 7.64 17.15 -1.26
C GLY A 373 8.70 16.95 -0.15
N ASN A 374 9.80 17.72 -0.15
CA ASN A 374 10.75 17.72 0.97
C ASN A 374 10.17 18.38 2.23
N SER A 375 8.98 18.98 2.19
CA SER A 375 8.28 19.46 3.38
C SER A 375 8.18 18.37 4.44
N GLY A 376 8.71 18.64 5.62
CA GLY A 376 8.74 17.77 6.80
C GLY A 376 10.03 16.96 6.91
N SER A 377 10.95 17.11 5.96
CA SER A 377 12.22 16.40 5.96
C SER A 377 13.13 16.86 7.11
N PRO A 378 13.77 15.93 7.83
CA PRO A 378 14.74 16.26 8.86
C PRO A 378 16.04 16.81 8.24
N LEU A 379 16.56 17.87 8.85
CA LEU A 379 17.90 18.40 8.62
C LEU A 379 18.82 17.87 9.72
N PHE A 380 19.75 16.99 9.35
CA PHE A 380 20.71 16.36 10.24
C PHE A 380 21.96 17.20 10.42
N SER A 381 22.47 17.27 11.64
CA SER A 381 23.84 17.66 11.91
C SER A 381 24.79 16.58 11.41
N MET A 382 25.84 16.96 10.67
CA MET A 382 26.92 16.03 10.32
C MET A 382 27.94 15.85 11.47
N LEU A 383 27.73 16.48 12.63
CA LEU A 383 28.58 16.36 13.81
C LEU A 383 28.11 15.25 14.75
N ASP A 384 26.79 15.13 14.96
CA ASP A 384 26.20 14.22 15.95
C ASP A 384 24.99 13.42 15.43
N ASP A 385 24.69 13.51 14.13
CA ASP A 385 23.57 12.85 13.46
C ASP A 385 22.18 13.12 14.09
N LYS A 386 22.04 14.18 14.87
CA LYS A 386 20.75 14.63 15.40
C LYS A 386 20.05 15.59 14.44
N VAL A 387 18.73 15.63 14.52
CA VAL A 387 17.90 16.55 13.73
C VAL A 387 17.95 17.94 14.36
N VAL A 388 18.55 18.90 13.65
CA VAL A 388 18.70 20.30 14.05
C VAL A 388 17.65 21.22 13.43
N GLY A 389 16.87 20.71 12.46
CA GLY A 389 15.76 21.44 11.86
C GLY A 389 14.83 20.54 11.04
N MET A 390 13.68 21.06 10.67
CA MET A 390 12.72 20.41 9.77
C MET A 390 12.36 21.35 8.62
N ASN A 391 12.63 20.92 7.39
CA ASN A 391 12.40 21.70 6.18
C ASN A 391 10.90 21.97 5.97
N ALA A 392 10.53 23.23 5.78
CA ALA A 392 9.15 23.65 5.53
C ALA A 392 8.93 24.11 4.09
N ARG A 393 9.93 24.74 3.46
CA ARG A 393 9.81 25.31 2.11
C ARG A 393 11.16 25.42 1.39
N LEU A 394 11.11 25.78 0.12
CA LEU A 394 12.29 26.31 -0.58
C LEU A 394 12.60 27.72 -0.05
N GLY A 395 13.88 27.93 0.26
CA GLY A 395 14.47 29.23 0.57
C GLY A 395 15.10 29.88 -0.67
N GLU A 396 15.87 30.95 -0.45
CA GLU A 396 16.65 31.61 -1.50
C GLU A 396 17.63 30.64 -2.19
N ASP A 397 17.93 30.89 -3.46
CA ASP A 397 18.99 30.16 -4.19
C ASP A 397 18.81 28.63 -4.20
N ARG A 398 17.56 28.16 -4.25
CA ARG A 398 17.16 26.73 -4.17
C ARG A 398 17.47 26.05 -2.81
N GLY A 399 17.83 26.82 -1.79
CA GLY A 399 18.09 26.36 -0.44
C GLY A 399 16.85 25.83 0.29
N SER A 400 17.05 25.42 1.52
CA SER A 400 16.03 24.93 2.45
C SER A 400 15.79 25.94 3.55
N GLU A 401 14.52 26.22 3.83
CA GLU A 401 14.13 26.94 5.03
C GLU A 401 13.12 26.14 5.83
N GLY A 402 13.21 26.27 7.15
CA GLY A 402 12.42 25.43 8.04
C GLY A 402 12.45 25.88 9.49
N ILE A 403 11.94 25.01 10.33
CA ILE A 403 11.76 25.25 11.77
C ILE A 403 12.92 24.60 12.48
N ARG A 404 13.47 25.26 13.50
CA ARG A 404 14.57 24.72 14.30
C ARG A 404 14.14 23.51 15.13
N GLY A 405 15.06 22.56 15.29
CA GLY A 405 14.85 21.33 16.06
C GLY A 405 14.56 21.59 17.54
N ASP A 406 15.25 22.55 18.15
CA ASP A 406 15.07 22.91 19.57
C ASP A 406 13.73 23.59 19.84
N TYR A 407 13.25 24.42 18.90
CA TYR A 407 11.90 24.98 18.95
C TYR A 407 10.84 23.87 18.92
N ILE A 408 10.96 22.93 17.97
CA ILE A 408 10.07 21.78 17.89
C ILE A 408 10.11 20.96 19.20
N LEU A 409 11.32 20.67 19.70
CA LEU A 409 11.54 19.91 20.93
C LEU A 409 10.79 20.53 22.11
N SER A 410 10.86 21.85 22.28
CA SER A 410 10.18 22.56 23.36
C SER A 410 8.65 22.35 23.37
N HIS A 411 8.04 22.11 22.21
CA HIS A 411 6.61 21.87 22.05
C HIS A 411 6.23 20.40 22.21
N VAL A 412 7.09 19.46 21.81
CA VAL A 412 6.72 18.03 21.75
C VAL A 412 7.29 17.19 22.89
N GLN A 413 8.22 17.73 23.69
CA GLN A 413 8.93 16.97 24.74
C GLN A 413 8.03 16.26 25.75
N ASN A 414 6.87 16.83 26.06
CA ASN A 414 5.91 16.24 27.01
C ASN A 414 4.90 15.29 26.36
N MET A 415 4.91 15.16 25.03
CA MET A 415 3.99 14.32 24.25
C MET A 415 4.68 13.10 23.63
N VAL A 416 6.01 13.09 23.61
CA VAL A 416 6.83 12.08 22.93
C VAL A 416 7.76 11.42 23.94
N ILE A 417 7.91 10.10 23.82
CA ILE A 417 8.82 9.33 24.65
C ILE A 417 10.24 9.54 24.12
N GLU A 418 11.11 10.13 24.95
CA GLU A 418 12.54 10.35 24.69
C GLU A 418 12.83 10.98 23.30
N PRO A 419 12.32 12.19 23.01
CA PRO A 419 12.45 12.83 21.69
C PRO A 419 13.90 13.17 21.31
N GLU A 420 14.83 13.19 22.26
CA GLU A 420 16.26 13.47 22.05
C GLU A 420 17.12 12.20 21.91
N THR A 421 16.49 11.02 21.97
CA THR A 421 17.13 9.71 21.84
C THR A 421 16.81 9.09 20.49
N ALA A 422 17.85 8.76 19.73
CA ALA A 422 17.70 8.05 18.47
C ALA A 422 17.62 6.53 18.72
N VAL A 423 16.87 5.83 17.88
CA VAL A 423 16.83 4.37 17.83
C VAL A 423 17.28 3.95 16.44
N ILE A 424 18.33 3.14 16.37
CA ILE A 424 18.82 2.60 15.10
C ILE A 424 17.95 1.42 14.69
N GLY A 425 17.33 1.53 13.51
CA GLY A 425 16.56 0.46 12.90
C GLY A 425 17.44 -0.66 12.37
N THR A 426 16.91 -1.88 12.35
CA THR A 426 17.61 -3.04 11.77
C THR A 426 17.49 -3.14 10.25
N GLY A 427 16.60 -2.37 9.59
CA GLY A 427 16.46 -2.30 8.13
C GLY A 427 16.12 -3.64 7.46
N HIS A 428 16.73 -3.93 6.30
CA HIS A 428 16.70 -5.25 5.63
C HIS A 428 15.31 -5.88 5.42
N VAL A 429 14.33 -5.09 5.01
CA VAL A 429 12.94 -5.53 4.89
C VAL A 429 12.73 -6.48 3.71
N LYS A 430 11.98 -7.56 3.95
CA LYS A 430 11.34 -8.38 2.92
C LYS A 430 9.86 -8.53 3.26
N LYS A 431 8.98 -8.04 2.39
CA LYS A 431 7.53 -8.08 2.59
C LYS A 431 6.90 -9.25 1.85
N ASP A 432 5.93 -9.89 2.49
CA ASP A 432 5.05 -10.88 1.88
C ASP A 432 3.61 -10.66 2.38
N TYR A 433 2.62 -10.85 1.51
CA TYR A 433 1.22 -10.92 1.91
C TYR A 433 0.73 -12.37 1.86
N ARG A 434 -0.04 -12.83 2.86
CA ARG A 434 -0.56 -14.21 2.92
C ARG A 434 -2.01 -14.27 3.42
N ASP A 435 -2.87 -14.93 2.65
CA ASP A 435 -4.20 -15.34 3.09
C ASP A 435 -4.14 -16.77 3.65
N PHE A 436 -4.49 -16.94 4.92
CA PHE A 436 -4.57 -18.24 5.59
C PHE A 436 -6.01 -18.75 5.58
N ALA A 437 -6.17 -19.98 5.08
CA ALA A 437 -7.43 -20.72 5.04
C ALA A 437 -7.87 -21.22 6.43
N ALA A 438 -9.14 -21.62 6.55
CA ALA A 438 -9.72 -22.20 7.77
C ALA A 438 -9.31 -23.65 8.06
N PHE A 439 -8.18 -24.10 7.48
CA PHE A 439 -7.62 -25.43 7.64
C PHE A 439 -6.09 -25.35 7.60
N ALA A 440 -5.43 -26.31 8.24
CA ALA A 440 -3.98 -26.31 8.36
C ALA A 440 -3.31 -26.55 6.99
N SER A 441 -2.94 -25.46 6.33
CA SER A 441 -2.22 -25.46 5.05
C SER A 441 -0.92 -24.65 5.18
N PRO A 442 0.23 -25.32 5.35
CA PRO A 442 1.52 -24.67 5.45
C PRO A 442 1.87 -23.83 4.21
N GLN A 443 1.99 -22.53 4.42
CA GLN A 443 2.57 -21.58 3.48
C GLN A 443 4.10 -21.60 3.64
N THR A 444 4.83 -21.45 2.54
CA THR A 444 6.30 -21.55 2.56
C THR A 444 6.97 -20.22 2.21
N LEU A 445 8.08 -19.94 2.89
CA LEU A 445 8.98 -18.81 2.65
C LEU A 445 10.39 -19.36 2.46
N SER A 446 10.90 -19.26 1.25
CA SER A 446 12.19 -19.83 0.88
C SER A 446 13.32 -18.81 1.04
N PHE A 447 14.44 -19.27 1.59
CA PHE A 447 15.63 -18.45 1.79
C PHE A 447 16.85 -19.13 1.16
N LYS A 448 17.62 -18.36 0.37
CA LYS A 448 18.84 -18.83 -0.30
C LYS A 448 20.06 -18.69 0.62
N ALA A 449 20.04 -19.34 1.78
CA ALA A 449 21.12 -19.30 2.75
C ALA A 449 21.18 -20.57 3.61
N SER A 450 22.36 -20.89 4.13
CA SER A 450 22.61 -22.00 5.05
C SER A 450 22.60 -21.52 6.50
N LYS A 451 22.39 -22.46 7.45
CA LYS A 451 22.44 -22.19 8.91
C LYS A 451 21.57 -21.00 9.32
N LEU A 452 20.30 -21.06 8.93
CA LEU A 452 19.34 -20.03 9.31
C LEU A 452 18.94 -20.15 10.77
N SER A 453 18.71 -19.00 11.39
CA SER A 453 18.04 -18.88 12.68
C SER A 453 16.99 -17.79 12.59
N PHE A 454 15.96 -17.91 13.42
CA PHE A 454 14.78 -17.07 13.39
C PHE A 454 14.57 -16.47 14.78
N SER A 455 14.14 -15.21 14.86
CA SER A 455 13.72 -14.59 16.11
C SER A 455 12.51 -13.68 15.91
N PRO A 456 11.54 -13.64 16.84
CA PRO A 456 10.46 -12.67 16.77
C PRO A 456 11.01 -11.24 16.88
N LEU A 457 10.41 -10.29 16.18
CA LEU A 457 10.82 -8.88 16.21
C LEU A 457 9.97 -8.02 17.15
N VAL A 458 8.73 -8.43 17.44
CA VAL A 458 7.88 -7.71 18.39
C VAL A 458 8.36 -7.97 19.81
N GLU A 459 8.55 -6.91 20.57
CA GLU A 459 9.07 -6.93 21.93
C GLU A 459 8.28 -7.87 22.84
N GLY A 460 8.99 -8.57 23.73
CA GLY A 460 8.40 -9.51 24.69
C GLY A 460 7.95 -10.86 24.08
N ARG A 461 7.99 -11.04 22.76
CA ARG A 461 7.59 -12.31 22.13
C ARG A 461 8.71 -13.33 22.11
N LYS A 462 8.33 -14.60 22.33
CA LYS A 462 9.23 -15.75 22.28
C LYS A 462 8.57 -16.89 21.53
N PHE A 463 9.39 -17.70 20.88
CA PHE A 463 8.93 -18.99 20.36
C PHE A 463 8.69 -19.96 21.51
N THR A 464 7.62 -20.76 21.40
CA THR A 464 7.43 -21.93 22.26
C THR A 464 7.64 -23.18 21.41
N HIS A 465 8.67 -23.95 21.71
CA HIS A 465 9.05 -25.11 20.91
C HIS A 465 8.19 -26.34 21.25
N LYS A 466 7.72 -27.04 20.21
CA LYS A 466 7.02 -28.33 20.26
C LYS A 466 7.77 -29.32 19.39
N SER A 467 7.37 -30.59 19.44
CA SER A 467 7.89 -31.59 18.51
C SER A 467 7.47 -31.23 17.07
N GLY A 468 8.44 -30.97 16.20
CA GLY A 468 8.24 -30.68 14.77
C GLY A 468 7.87 -29.23 14.40
N TYR A 469 7.54 -28.36 15.35
CA TYR A 469 7.23 -26.95 15.09
C TYR A 469 7.42 -26.05 16.33
N SER A 470 7.47 -24.74 16.12
CA SER A 470 7.43 -23.70 17.13
C SER A 470 6.12 -22.94 17.06
N LEU A 471 5.63 -22.45 18.21
CA LEU A 471 4.49 -21.56 18.29
C LEU A 471 4.96 -20.11 18.43
N LEU A 472 4.26 -19.18 17.77
CA LEU A 472 4.40 -17.74 17.95
C LEU A 472 3.01 -17.12 18.03
N LYS A 473 2.78 -16.30 19.06
CA LYS A 473 1.53 -15.54 19.21
C LYS A 473 1.69 -14.16 18.59
N SER A 474 0.76 -13.74 17.75
CA SER A 474 0.56 -12.36 17.31
C SER A 474 -0.76 -11.81 17.82
N VAL A 475 -0.99 -10.51 17.63
CA VAL A 475 -2.28 -9.87 17.87
C VAL A 475 -2.80 -9.35 16.54
N ALA A 476 -4.10 -9.47 16.30
CA ALA A 476 -4.74 -9.09 15.05
C ALA A 476 -6.06 -8.35 15.29
N GLN A 477 -6.50 -7.57 14.30
CA GLN A 477 -7.79 -6.89 14.34
C GLN A 477 -8.86 -7.76 13.68
N ASP A 478 -9.97 -7.99 14.36
CA ASP A 478 -11.14 -8.66 13.81
C ASP A 478 -12.08 -7.71 13.02
N ASN A 479 -13.17 -8.26 12.48
CA ASN A 479 -14.14 -7.51 11.67
C ASN A 479 -14.88 -6.41 12.45
N LEU A 480 -14.80 -6.45 13.78
CA LEU A 480 -15.41 -5.51 14.70
C LEU A 480 -14.39 -4.50 15.24
N GLY A 481 -13.17 -4.48 14.72
CA GLY A 481 -12.11 -3.57 15.16
C GLY A 481 -11.42 -4.00 16.46
N LYS A 482 -11.73 -5.20 17.00
CA LYS A 482 -11.19 -5.68 18.26
C LYS A 482 -9.85 -6.39 18.05
N GLU A 483 -8.90 -6.12 18.94
CA GLU A 483 -7.65 -6.88 19.01
C GLU A 483 -7.87 -8.28 19.61
N VAL A 484 -7.45 -9.33 18.90
CA VAL A 484 -7.54 -10.74 19.29
C VAL A 484 -6.22 -11.45 19.03
N PRO A 485 -5.81 -12.43 19.85
CA PRO A 485 -4.57 -13.16 19.61
C PRO A 485 -4.74 -14.16 18.45
N VAL A 486 -3.66 -14.37 17.70
CA VAL A 486 -3.55 -15.40 16.67
C VAL A 486 -2.28 -16.22 16.94
N ILE A 487 -2.43 -17.54 16.94
CA ILE A 487 -1.36 -18.50 17.20
C ILE A 487 -0.91 -19.08 15.86
N PHE A 488 0.35 -18.82 15.52
CA PHE A 488 1.04 -19.40 14.38
C PHE A 488 1.86 -20.61 14.79
N ARG A 489 1.86 -21.62 13.93
CA ARG A 489 2.83 -22.71 13.92
C ARG A 489 3.88 -22.43 12.85
N LEU A 490 5.14 -22.59 13.23
CA LEU A 490 6.29 -22.35 12.37
C LEU A 490 7.23 -23.56 12.42
N ALA A 491 7.63 -24.07 11.26
CA ALA A 491 8.63 -25.12 11.17
C ALA A 491 9.68 -24.74 10.14
N GLN A 492 10.92 -25.12 10.38
CA GLN A 492 11.95 -25.07 9.35
C GLN A 492 11.96 -26.40 8.61
N GLN A 493 12.18 -26.33 7.30
CA GLN A 493 12.44 -27.48 6.45
C GLN A 493 13.81 -27.30 5.81
N ASN A 494 14.69 -28.26 6.04
CA ASN A 494 16.05 -28.25 5.51
C ASN A 494 16.42 -29.67 5.03
N ALA A 495 17.69 -29.87 4.64
CA ALA A 495 18.18 -31.16 4.16
C ALA A 495 18.21 -32.28 5.22
N CYS A 496 18.02 -31.95 6.50
CA CYS A 496 17.94 -32.91 7.58
C CYS A 496 16.51 -33.41 7.76
N ASP A 497 15.58 -32.50 8.05
CA ASP A 497 14.17 -32.81 8.29
C ASP A 497 13.27 -31.56 8.25
N VAL A 498 12.00 -31.75 8.59
CA VAL A 498 11.11 -30.69 9.05
C VAL A 498 11.14 -30.70 10.58
N SER A 499 11.46 -29.56 11.18
CA SER A 499 11.61 -29.45 12.64
C SER A 499 11.20 -28.07 13.17
N ASN A 500 11.15 -27.95 14.50
CA ASN A 500 10.95 -26.67 15.16
C ASN A 500 12.14 -25.71 14.92
N LEU A 501 11.99 -24.44 15.28
CA LEU A 501 12.97 -23.40 14.95
C LEU A 501 14.25 -23.40 15.83
N GLU A 502 14.33 -24.24 16.87
CA GLU A 502 15.55 -24.38 17.71
C GLU A 502 16.52 -25.43 17.16
N LYS A 503 16.01 -26.41 16.38
CA LYS A 503 16.85 -27.52 15.89
C LYS A 503 17.84 -27.04 14.83
N THR A 504 19.10 -27.42 14.94
CA THR A 504 20.13 -27.12 13.93
C THR A 504 20.29 -28.27 12.94
N CYS A 505 20.55 -27.96 11.67
CA CYS A 505 20.92 -28.95 10.66
C CYS A 505 22.40 -28.80 10.28
N SER A 506 23.15 -29.91 10.36
CA SER A 506 24.57 -29.97 9.99
C SER A 506 24.80 -30.08 8.48
N LYS A 507 23.79 -30.52 7.71
CA LYS A 507 23.85 -30.61 6.25
C LYS A 507 23.65 -29.23 5.61
N SER A 508 24.48 -28.91 4.62
CA SER A 508 24.28 -27.72 3.79
C SER A 508 23.08 -27.88 2.88
N GLY A 509 22.28 -26.84 2.73
CA GLY A 509 21.15 -26.80 1.81
C GLY A 509 20.28 -25.58 2.04
N ALA A 510 19.33 -25.36 1.12
CA ALA A 510 18.30 -24.36 1.31
C ALA A 510 17.45 -24.69 2.54
N THR A 511 17.06 -23.66 3.28
CA THR A 511 16.12 -23.77 4.40
C THR A 511 14.86 -22.98 4.07
N THR A 512 13.71 -23.61 4.25
CA THR A 512 12.39 -23.02 4.04
C THR A 512 11.68 -22.87 5.37
N LEU A 513 11.10 -21.70 5.62
CA LEU A 513 10.21 -21.50 6.75
C LEU A 513 8.78 -21.85 6.33
N ARG A 514 8.18 -22.82 7.02
CA ARG A 514 6.76 -23.20 6.89
C ARG A 514 5.97 -22.47 7.96
N VAL A 515 4.90 -21.79 7.58
CA VAL A 515 4.04 -21.02 8.47
C VAL A 515 2.59 -21.45 8.24
N TRP A 516 1.85 -21.76 9.30
CA TRP A 516 0.42 -22.02 9.24
C TRP A 516 -0.30 -21.66 10.52
N ILE A 517 -1.62 -21.60 10.43
CA ILE A 517 -2.53 -21.39 11.55
C ILE A 517 -3.31 -22.69 11.74
N ASP A 518 -3.36 -23.17 12.98
CA ASP A 518 -4.24 -24.28 13.35
C ASP A 518 -5.61 -23.72 13.78
N PRO A 519 -6.71 -24.08 13.08
CA PRO A 519 -8.02 -23.54 13.42
C PRO A 519 -8.49 -23.90 14.83
N GLN A 520 -8.10 -25.06 15.36
CA GLN A 520 -8.51 -25.49 16.70
C GLN A 520 -7.82 -24.65 17.79
N GLU A 521 -6.54 -24.33 17.61
CA GLU A 521 -5.79 -23.47 18.53
C GLU A 521 -6.30 -22.03 18.53
N ASN A 522 -6.96 -21.61 17.45
CA ASN A 522 -7.43 -20.24 17.24
C ASN A 522 -8.94 -20.06 17.38
N ALA A 523 -9.73 -21.14 17.52
CA ALA A 523 -11.19 -21.09 17.52
C ALA A 523 -11.78 -20.19 18.61
N ALA A 524 -11.13 -20.09 19.77
CA ALA A 524 -11.60 -19.25 20.87
C ALA A 524 -11.42 -17.75 20.60
N SER A 525 -10.37 -17.37 19.84
CA SER A 525 -10.00 -15.96 19.60
C SER A 525 -10.48 -15.46 18.25
N VAL A 526 -10.55 -16.35 17.27
CA VAL A 526 -11.16 -16.11 15.96
C VAL A 526 -12.29 -17.13 15.82
N PRO A 527 -13.50 -16.79 16.30
CA PRO A 527 -14.66 -17.66 16.16
C PRO A 527 -14.97 -17.95 14.69
N GLN A 528 -15.77 -18.98 14.48
CA GLN A 528 -16.23 -19.36 13.17
C GLN A 528 -16.92 -18.19 12.44
N ASP A 529 -16.71 -18.11 11.13
CA ASP A 529 -17.23 -17.10 10.20
C ASP A 529 -16.72 -15.67 10.47
N ASN A 530 -15.66 -15.55 11.28
CA ASN A 530 -14.91 -14.31 11.50
C ASN A 530 -13.58 -14.31 10.74
N SER A 531 -13.00 -13.13 10.54
CA SER A 531 -11.67 -12.98 9.99
C SER A 531 -10.86 -11.92 10.72
N VAL A 532 -9.54 -11.99 10.56
CA VAL A 532 -8.60 -11.07 11.21
C VAL A 532 -7.49 -10.68 10.25
N VAL A 533 -6.92 -9.49 10.46
CA VAL A 533 -5.77 -8.97 9.69
C VAL A 533 -4.69 -8.45 10.65
N SER A 534 -3.42 -8.72 10.34
CA SER A 534 -2.27 -8.18 11.09
C SER A 534 -0.93 -8.44 10.41
N TRP A 535 0.15 -8.18 11.13
CA TRP A 535 1.53 -8.41 10.74
C TRP A 535 2.21 -9.49 11.60
N LEU A 536 3.14 -10.24 11.01
CA LEU A 536 4.01 -11.21 11.67
C LEU A 536 5.47 -11.02 11.22
N PRO A 537 6.24 -10.15 11.89
CA PRO A 537 7.63 -9.86 11.54
C PRO A 537 8.58 -10.84 12.24
N ILE A 538 9.48 -11.44 11.46
CA ILE A 538 10.45 -12.42 11.92
C ILE A 538 11.82 -12.01 11.38
N ALA A 539 12.79 -11.81 12.28
CA ALA A 539 14.17 -11.63 11.88
C ALA A 539 14.75 -12.97 11.44
N VAL A 540 15.38 -12.97 10.27
CA VAL A 540 16.03 -14.13 9.67
C VAL A 540 17.52 -13.85 9.63
N LYS A 541 18.29 -14.69 10.32
CA LYS A 541 19.74 -14.57 10.41
C LYS A 541 20.40 -15.77 9.77
N SER A 542 21.46 -15.53 9.00
CA SER A 542 22.35 -16.57 8.46
C SER A 542 23.70 -16.44 9.17
N ASN A 543 24.17 -17.52 9.79
CA ASN A 543 25.42 -17.52 10.58
C ASN A 543 25.46 -16.38 11.62
N GLY A 544 24.33 -16.12 12.28
CA GLY A 544 24.20 -15.04 13.28
C GLY A 544 24.02 -13.63 12.73
N LYS A 545 24.27 -13.40 11.43
CA LYS A 545 24.09 -12.09 10.77
C LYS A 545 22.67 -11.95 10.22
N LEU A 546 22.02 -10.82 10.48
CA LEU A 546 20.72 -10.49 9.89
C LEU A 546 20.84 -10.46 8.36
N ILE A 547 19.96 -11.21 7.67
CA ILE A 547 19.84 -11.18 6.21
C ILE A 547 18.52 -10.61 5.74
N ALA A 548 17.47 -10.71 6.56
CA ALA A 548 16.17 -10.12 6.28
C ALA A 548 15.35 -9.98 7.57
N ASN A 549 14.59 -8.90 7.67
CA ASN A 549 13.38 -8.82 8.49
C ASN A 549 12.20 -9.23 7.60
N GLN A 550 11.76 -10.48 7.74
CA GLN A 550 10.63 -11.04 6.98
C GLN A 550 9.32 -10.54 7.60
N MET A 551 8.65 -9.62 6.91
CA MET A 551 7.39 -9.01 7.32
C MET A 551 6.23 -9.67 6.58
N LEU A 552 5.44 -10.46 7.29
CA LEU A 552 4.24 -11.10 6.75
C LEU A 552 3.02 -10.26 7.11
N HIS A 553 2.44 -9.54 6.15
CA HIS A 553 1.09 -9.03 6.29
C HIS A 553 0.14 -10.19 6.02
N TYR A 554 -0.76 -10.51 6.93
CA TYR A 554 -1.62 -11.66 6.79
C TYR A 554 -3.08 -11.35 7.05
N GLN A 555 -3.93 -12.14 6.40
CA GLN A 555 -5.32 -12.31 6.75
C GLN A 555 -5.58 -13.76 7.11
N TYR A 556 -6.37 -14.00 8.15
CA TYR A 556 -6.86 -15.32 8.52
C TYR A 556 -8.38 -15.30 8.60
N SER A 557 -9.04 -16.27 7.96
CA SER A 557 -10.51 -16.38 7.96
C SER A 557 -10.92 -17.77 8.43
N HIS A 558 -11.75 -17.83 9.48
CA HIS A 558 -12.18 -19.09 10.09
C HIS A 558 -13.57 -19.51 9.61
N TYR A 559 -13.72 -19.83 8.34
CA TYR A 559 -14.98 -20.34 7.76
C TYR A 559 -15.12 -21.87 7.92
N GLN A 560 -16.31 -22.42 7.62
CA GLN A 560 -16.51 -23.88 7.54
C GLN A 560 -16.20 -24.42 6.12
N PRO A 561 -15.11 -25.18 5.90
CA PRO A 561 -14.71 -25.60 4.56
C PRO A 561 -15.77 -26.45 3.84
N GLN A 562 -16.43 -27.35 4.57
CA GLN A 562 -17.40 -28.31 4.03
C GLN A 562 -18.81 -27.75 3.82
N LYS A 563 -19.07 -26.49 4.19
CA LYS A 563 -20.38 -25.86 4.04
C LYS A 563 -20.36 -24.90 2.86
N SER A 564 -21.44 -24.85 2.07
CA SER A 564 -21.57 -23.87 1.00
C SER A 564 -21.65 -22.43 1.56
N PRO A 565 -20.89 -21.46 1.02
CA PRO A 565 -21.01 -20.05 1.41
C PRO A 565 -22.16 -19.33 0.67
N PHE A 566 -22.75 -19.95 -0.35
CA PHE A 566 -23.76 -19.31 -1.19
C PHE A 566 -25.13 -19.28 -0.53
N ASN A 567 -25.85 -18.19 -0.73
CA ASN A 567 -27.24 -18.08 -0.30
C ASN A 567 -28.14 -18.99 -1.16
N GLN A 568 -29.04 -19.74 -0.51
CA GLN A 568 -29.99 -20.65 -1.16
C GLN A 568 -30.92 -19.99 -2.18
N LYS A 569 -31.05 -18.65 -2.15
CA LYS A 569 -31.88 -17.88 -3.09
C LYS A 569 -31.28 -17.76 -4.49
N HIS A 570 -29.98 -18.02 -4.66
CA HIS A 570 -29.34 -17.98 -5.98
C HIS A 570 -29.22 -19.38 -6.56
N THR A 571 -29.36 -19.49 -7.87
CA THR A 571 -29.07 -20.73 -8.59
C THR A 571 -27.58 -21.03 -8.50
N VAL A 572 -27.21 -22.05 -7.72
CA VAL A 572 -25.83 -22.54 -7.59
C VAL A 572 -25.61 -23.68 -8.57
N VAL A 573 -24.61 -23.56 -9.44
CA VAL A 573 -24.20 -24.64 -10.33
C VAL A 573 -23.37 -25.65 -9.54
N LYS A 574 -23.81 -26.91 -9.52
CA LYS A 574 -23.09 -27.99 -8.84
C LYS A 574 -22.24 -28.77 -9.85
N LYS A 575 -20.96 -28.94 -9.52
CA LYS A 575 -20.00 -29.75 -10.29
C LYS A 575 -19.36 -30.77 -9.38
N THR A 576 -18.80 -31.83 -9.95
CA THR A 576 -18.06 -32.85 -9.18
C THR A 576 -16.77 -33.18 -9.89
N LEU A 577 -15.64 -33.08 -9.19
CA LEU A 577 -14.36 -33.63 -9.62
C LEU A 577 -14.25 -35.03 -9.05
N ARG A 578 -14.25 -36.04 -9.92
CA ARG A 578 -14.13 -37.46 -9.55
C ARG A 578 -12.77 -38.00 -10.00
N SER A 579 -11.99 -38.58 -9.09
CA SER A 579 -10.79 -39.36 -9.43
C SER A 579 -11.03 -40.85 -9.23
N THR A 580 -10.50 -41.66 -10.15
CA THR A 580 -10.51 -43.13 -10.10
C THR A 580 -9.15 -43.72 -9.73
N GLY A 581 -8.27 -42.93 -9.10
CA GLY A 581 -6.91 -43.34 -8.71
C GLY A 581 -5.78 -42.72 -9.54
N GLU A 582 -6.12 -41.80 -10.45
CA GLU A 582 -5.18 -41.05 -11.29
C GLU A 582 -5.49 -39.54 -11.25
N ASN A 583 -4.90 -38.79 -12.18
CA ASN A 583 -5.24 -37.39 -12.41
C ASN A 583 -6.75 -37.25 -12.69
N ALA A 584 -7.38 -36.21 -12.15
CA ALA A 584 -8.78 -35.91 -12.39
C ALA A 584 -8.97 -34.51 -12.94
N LEU A 585 -9.97 -34.35 -13.80
CA LEU A 585 -10.38 -33.07 -14.39
C LEU A 585 -11.89 -32.91 -14.28
N VAL A 586 -12.32 -31.67 -14.02
CA VAL A 586 -13.69 -31.24 -14.23
C VAL A 586 -13.71 -29.94 -15.03
N LYS A 587 -14.60 -29.85 -16.02
CA LYS A 587 -14.92 -28.60 -16.71
C LYS A 587 -15.95 -27.83 -15.89
N LEU A 588 -15.57 -26.66 -15.39
CA LEU A 588 -16.43 -25.81 -14.55
C LEU A 588 -17.42 -25.02 -15.39
N ILE A 589 -16.92 -24.37 -16.43
CA ILE A 589 -17.71 -23.51 -17.31
C ILE A 589 -17.38 -23.74 -18.77
N GLU A 590 -18.40 -23.51 -19.58
CA GLU A 590 -18.31 -23.27 -21.01
C GLU A 590 -19.36 -22.20 -21.31
N THR A 591 -18.90 -21.06 -21.81
CA THR A 591 -19.76 -19.90 -22.05
C THR A 591 -19.31 -19.22 -23.32
N ASP A 592 -20.26 -18.67 -24.07
CA ASP A 592 -19.99 -17.86 -25.26
C ASP A 592 -19.48 -16.45 -24.92
N ASN A 593 -19.20 -16.17 -23.63
CA ASN A 593 -18.56 -14.94 -23.18
C ASN A 593 -17.06 -15.18 -22.93
N PHE A 594 -16.21 -14.63 -23.79
CA PHE A 594 -14.74 -14.72 -23.71
C PHE A 594 -14.12 -13.88 -22.56
N ARG A 595 -14.93 -13.12 -21.82
CA ARG A 595 -14.52 -12.24 -20.70
C ARG A 595 -14.98 -12.76 -19.35
N SER A 596 -14.89 -14.07 -19.15
CA SER A 596 -15.29 -14.73 -17.91
C SER A 596 -14.06 -15.18 -17.13
N GLY A 597 -14.05 -14.90 -15.83
CA GLY A 597 -13.04 -15.37 -14.87
C GLY A 597 -13.65 -16.28 -13.82
N ILE A 598 -12.81 -17.04 -13.13
CA ILE A 598 -13.17 -17.87 -11.98
C ILE A 598 -12.34 -17.42 -10.79
N THR A 599 -13.01 -17.13 -9.69
CA THR A 599 -12.38 -16.73 -8.43
C THR A 599 -12.74 -17.73 -7.35
N ALA A 600 -11.84 -17.92 -6.39
CA ALA A 600 -12.21 -18.53 -5.12
C ALA A 600 -13.13 -17.57 -4.34
N VAL A 601 -14.04 -18.15 -3.57
CA VAL A 601 -14.92 -17.35 -2.70
C VAL A 601 -14.22 -17.04 -1.37
N ARG A 602 -13.39 -17.97 -0.88
CA ARG A 602 -12.83 -17.93 0.46
C ARG A 602 -11.32 -17.66 0.48
N PRO A 603 -10.84 -16.80 1.39
CA PRO A 603 -9.41 -16.53 1.55
C PRO A 603 -8.63 -17.82 1.79
N GLY A 604 -7.48 -17.93 1.11
CA GLY A 604 -6.57 -19.07 1.24
C GLY A 604 -6.92 -20.29 0.37
N GLU A 605 -8.06 -20.32 -0.33
CA GLU A 605 -8.41 -21.41 -1.27
C GLU A 605 -7.94 -21.13 -2.70
N GLY A 606 -7.71 -19.85 -3.04
CA GLY A 606 -7.33 -19.39 -4.37
C GLY A 606 -7.45 -17.87 -4.54
N PRO A 607 -7.35 -17.34 -5.77
CA PRO A 607 -7.49 -15.91 -6.02
C PRO A 607 -8.91 -15.43 -5.72
N LEU A 608 -9.04 -14.38 -4.91
CA LEU A 608 -10.34 -13.80 -4.54
C LEU A 608 -10.88 -12.79 -5.56
N ALA A 609 -10.06 -12.37 -6.50
CA ALA A 609 -10.38 -11.26 -7.39
C ALA A 609 -10.08 -11.60 -8.84
N GLU A 610 -10.97 -11.17 -9.72
CA GLU A 610 -10.67 -11.10 -11.14
C GLU A 610 -9.50 -10.17 -11.40
N THR A 611 -8.68 -10.55 -12.37
CA THR A 611 -7.58 -9.73 -12.86
C THR A 611 -7.74 -9.54 -14.37
N PRO A 612 -7.22 -8.43 -14.92
CA PRO A 612 -7.11 -8.30 -16.36
C PRO A 612 -6.28 -9.45 -16.97
N ILE A 613 -6.54 -9.77 -18.24
CA ILE A 613 -5.66 -10.64 -19.03
C ILE A 613 -4.49 -9.78 -19.49
N ASP A 614 -3.35 -9.94 -18.85
CA ASP A 614 -2.06 -9.60 -19.43
C ASP A 614 -1.53 -10.87 -20.12
N ASN A 615 -0.88 -10.74 -21.28
CA ASN A 615 -0.49 -11.85 -22.17
C ASN A 615 0.57 -12.78 -21.52
N ILE A 616 0.18 -13.53 -20.49
CA ILE A 616 1.06 -14.48 -19.79
C ILE A 616 0.94 -15.82 -20.52
N PHE A 617 1.75 -15.97 -21.56
CA PHE A 617 2.07 -17.30 -22.09
C PHE A 617 3.26 -17.81 -21.28
N GLN A 618 3.08 -18.97 -20.65
CA GLN A 618 4.20 -19.71 -20.05
C GLN A 618 4.28 -21.06 -20.75
N ASP A 619 5.44 -21.36 -21.32
CA ASP A 619 5.69 -22.65 -21.95
C ASP A 619 5.84 -23.75 -20.89
N GLY A 620 5.10 -24.85 -21.06
CA GLY A 620 5.21 -26.06 -20.22
C GLY A 620 3.88 -26.73 -19.89
N ASP A 621 3.94 -28.00 -19.51
CA ASP A 621 2.75 -28.76 -19.10
C ASP A 621 2.11 -28.11 -17.86
N TYR A 622 0.84 -27.68 -17.99
CA TYR A 622 0.07 -26.98 -16.95
C TYR A 622 0.67 -25.63 -16.50
N ALA A 623 1.60 -25.06 -17.28
CA ALA A 623 2.14 -23.74 -17.04
C ALA A 623 1.03 -22.67 -17.19
N GLY A 624 1.06 -21.64 -16.35
CA GLY A 624 0.02 -20.59 -16.29
C GLY A 624 -1.24 -20.92 -15.49
N MET A 625 -1.43 -22.16 -15.04
CA MET A 625 -2.56 -22.50 -14.15
C MET A 625 -2.38 -21.94 -12.74
N THR A 626 -3.48 -21.52 -12.13
CA THR A 626 -3.52 -21.02 -10.76
C THR A 626 -3.58 -22.17 -9.76
N PRO A 627 -2.71 -22.22 -8.74
CA PRO A 627 -2.82 -23.18 -7.66
C PRO A 627 -4.06 -22.89 -6.81
N LEU A 628 -4.74 -23.96 -6.40
CA LEU A 628 -5.90 -23.95 -5.53
C LEU A 628 -5.69 -24.97 -4.41
N VAL A 629 -6.33 -24.74 -3.26
CA VAL A 629 -6.32 -25.70 -2.16
C VAL A 629 -7.71 -25.84 -1.55
N ALA A 630 -8.04 -27.05 -1.09
CA ALA A 630 -9.30 -27.33 -0.41
C ALA A 630 -9.10 -28.33 0.73
N GLU A 631 -9.88 -28.20 1.80
CA GLU A 631 -9.98 -29.24 2.83
C GLU A 631 -10.78 -30.43 2.31
N VAL A 632 -10.23 -31.63 2.45
CA VAL A 632 -10.90 -32.89 2.17
C VAL A 632 -10.88 -33.80 3.39
N VAL A 633 -11.92 -34.63 3.51
CA VAL A 633 -12.10 -35.58 4.60
C VAL A 633 -11.95 -37.00 4.04
N ASN A 634 -11.06 -37.79 4.63
CA ASN A 634 -10.95 -39.20 4.33
C ASN A 634 -12.21 -39.93 4.83
N GLN A 635 -12.99 -40.50 3.91
CA GLN A 635 -14.30 -41.08 4.23
C GLN A 635 -14.24 -42.24 5.23
N LYS A 636 -13.12 -42.98 5.26
CA LYS A 636 -12.96 -44.14 6.17
C LYS A 636 -12.57 -43.71 7.59
N THR A 637 -11.72 -42.69 7.71
CA THR A 637 -11.12 -42.32 9.00
C THR A 637 -11.68 -41.03 9.60
N GLY A 638 -12.42 -40.24 8.82
CA GLY A 638 -12.87 -38.90 9.22
C GLY A 638 -11.75 -37.86 9.33
N LYS A 639 -10.49 -38.24 9.05
CA LYS A 639 -9.34 -37.33 9.15
C LYS A 639 -9.36 -36.30 8.01
N LYS A 640 -9.02 -35.07 8.34
CA LYS A 640 -8.96 -33.92 7.43
C LYS A 640 -7.57 -33.79 6.82
N PHE A 641 -7.52 -33.44 5.54
CA PHE A 641 -6.31 -33.23 4.75
C PHE A 641 -6.50 -32.05 3.79
N VAL A 642 -5.41 -31.62 3.16
CA VAL A 642 -5.43 -30.62 2.10
C VAL A 642 -5.28 -31.32 0.75
N LEU A 643 -6.19 -31.03 -0.19
CA LEU A 643 -6.06 -31.40 -1.59
C LEU A 643 -5.53 -30.19 -2.37
N ASN A 644 -4.40 -30.37 -3.04
CA ASN A 644 -3.82 -29.40 -3.95
C ASN A 644 -4.43 -29.57 -5.35
N LEU A 645 -4.90 -28.47 -5.91
CA LEU A 645 -5.60 -28.41 -7.18
C LEU A 645 -4.92 -27.37 -8.08
N ARG A 646 -5.19 -27.44 -9.38
CA ARG A 646 -4.79 -26.42 -10.36
C ARG A 646 -6.01 -26.01 -11.16
N ALA A 647 -6.19 -24.73 -11.43
CA ALA A 647 -7.28 -24.23 -12.26
C ALA A 647 -6.78 -23.27 -13.35
N GLY A 648 -7.38 -23.35 -14.52
CA GLY A 648 -7.01 -22.48 -15.63
C GLY A 648 -8.16 -22.28 -16.59
N LEU A 649 -8.02 -21.26 -17.43
CA LEU A 649 -8.95 -20.96 -18.50
C LEU A 649 -8.31 -21.21 -19.87
N ILE A 650 -9.18 -21.50 -20.82
CA ILE A 650 -8.95 -21.42 -22.27
C ILE A 650 -10.04 -20.51 -22.81
N ASN A 651 -9.68 -19.44 -23.51
CA ASN A 651 -10.65 -18.51 -24.07
C ASN A 651 -10.24 -18.03 -25.46
N SER A 652 -11.14 -17.34 -26.15
CA SER A 652 -10.91 -16.83 -27.51
C SER A 652 -9.76 -15.83 -27.67
N CYS A 653 -9.14 -15.42 -26.57
CA CYS A 653 -8.00 -14.51 -26.59
C CYS A 653 -6.66 -15.25 -26.63
N THR A 654 -6.59 -16.47 -26.10
CA THR A 654 -5.34 -17.18 -25.84
C THR A 654 -5.10 -18.41 -26.70
N VAL A 655 -5.98 -18.67 -27.69
CA VAL A 655 -5.98 -19.88 -28.51
C VAL A 655 -4.69 -20.07 -29.32
N VAL A 656 -3.71 -20.78 -28.75
CA VAL A 656 -2.95 -21.84 -29.45
C VAL A 656 -3.35 -23.14 -28.76
N VAL A 657 -4.29 -23.88 -29.34
CA VAL A 657 -4.81 -25.13 -28.76
C VAL A 657 -3.75 -26.21 -28.92
N SER A 658 -3.05 -26.54 -27.84
CA SER A 658 -2.49 -27.88 -27.69
C SER A 658 -3.16 -28.53 -26.49
N ALA A 659 -3.33 -29.84 -26.52
CA ALA A 659 -3.86 -30.60 -25.39
C ALA A 659 -2.98 -30.55 -24.13
N ARG A 660 -1.85 -29.82 -24.16
CA ARG A 660 -0.80 -29.86 -23.15
C ARG A 660 -0.34 -28.53 -22.54
N GLY A 661 -0.54 -27.32 -23.11
CA GLY A 661 0.29 -26.23 -22.56
C GLY A 661 0.08 -24.78 -22.91
N ASN A 662 -1.15 -24.23 -22.90
CA ASN A 662 -1.32 -22.77 -22.82
C ASN A 662 -2.55 -22.41 -21.98
N TRP A 663 -2.41 -22.50 -20.66
CA TRP A 663 -3.45 -22.10 -19.71
C TRP A 663 -3.29 -20.64 -19.32
N THR A 664 -4.38 -19.89 -19.25
CA THR A 664 -4.38 -18.63 -18.51
C THR A 664 -4.78 -18.85 -17.06
N PRO A 665 -4.32 -17.98 -16.15
CA PRO A 665 -4.77 -17.99 -14.77
C PRO A 665 -6.29 -17.99 -14.66
N MET A 666 -6.83 -18.74 -13.70
CA MET A 666 -8.27 -18.99 -13.60
C MET A 666 -9.10 -17.70 -13.43
N ASN A 667 -8.53 -16.68 -12.80
CA ASN A 667 -9.17 -15.42 -12.45
C ASN A 667 -8.99 -14.33 -13.50
N SER A 668 -8.44 -14.67 -14.67
CA SER A 668 -8.14 -13.70 -15.72
C SER A 668 -9.34 -13.52 -16.66
N SER A 669 -10.02 -12.37 -16.60
CA SER A 669 -11.30 -12.16 -17.31
C SER A 669 -11.35 -10.96 -18.26
N ALA A 670 -10.40 -10.01 -18.18
CA ALA A 670 -10.46 -8.80 -19.00
C ALA A 670 -9.59 -8.86 -20.26
N CYS A 671 -10.09 -9.50 -21.32
CA CYS A 671 -9.48 -9.44 -22.65
C CYS A 671 -10.13 -8.34 -23.51
N LYS A 672 -9.33 -7.50 -24.21
CA LYS A 672 -9.85 -6.36 -24.97
C LYS A 672 -10.68 -6.74 -26.21
N LYS A 673 -10.32 -7.79 -26.95
CA LYS A 673 -11.05 -8.31 -28.12
C LYS A 673 -10.70 -9.79 -28.31
N ALA A 674 -11.68 -10.61 -28.72
CA ALA A 674 -11.41 -11.96 -29.19
C ALA A 674 -10.49 -11.94 -30.42
N ARG A 675 -9.74 -13.03 -30.65
CA ARG A 675 -8.93 -13.17 -31.87
C ARG A 675 -9.84 -13.15 -33.11
N PRO A 676 -9.45 -12.44 -34.18
CA PRO A 676 -10.21 -12.45 -35.43
C PRO A 676 -10.44 -13.89 -35.93
N GLY A 677 -11.68 -14.21 -36.30
CA GLY A 677 -12.05 -15.54 -36.82
C GLY A 677 -12.24 -16.63 -35.76
N VAL A 678 -12.15 -16.32 -34.47
CA VAL A 678 -12.42 -17.27 -33.38
C VAL A 678 -13.76 -16.90 -32.71
N ASN A 679 -14.66 -17.88 -32.58
CA ASN A 679 -15.91 -17.69 -31.84
C ASN A 679 -15.62 -17.25 -30.41
N ASN A 680 -16.48 -16.41 -29.84
CA ASN A 680 -16.38 -16.01 -28.44
C ASN A 680 -16.66 -17.21 -27.54
N PHE A 681 -15.70 -17.59 -26.70
CA PHE A 681 -15.86 -18.62 -25.70
C PHE A 681 -14.89 -18.43 -24.54
N THR A 682 -15.28 -18.91 -23.37
CA THR A 682 -14.40 -19.25 -22.25
C THR A 682 -14.74 -20.65 -21.76
N SER A 683 -13.70 -21.47 -21.59
CA SER A 683 -13.75 -22.79 -20.97
C SER A 683 -12.81 -22.81 -19.77
N GLY A 684 -13.35 -23.08 -18.59
CA GLY A 684 -12.57 -23.17 -17.36
C GLY A 684 -12.54 -24.59 -16.81
N SER A 685 -11.36 -25.04 -16.38
CA SER A 685 -11.18 -26.41 -15.85
C SER A 685 -10.39 -26.42 -14.55
N VAL A 686 -10.67 -27.40 -13.70
CA VAL A 686 -9.93 -27.71 -12.48
C VAL A 686 -9.35 -29.11 -12.58
N TYR A 687 -8.09 -29.25 -12.18
CA TYR A 687 -7.33 -30.48 -12.17
C TYR A 687 -6.91 -30.84 -10.74
N ALA A 688 -6.97 -32.13 -10.43
CA ALA A 688 -6.26 -32.73 -9.31
C ALA A 688 -5.19 -33.67 -9.87
N LEU A 689 -3.92 -33.27 -9.76
CA LEU A 689 -2.81 -34.09 -10.24
C LEU A 689 -2.26 -34.94 -9.09
N ARG A 690 -1.94 -36.21 -9.38
CA ARG A 690 -1.40 -37.14 -8.37
C ARG A 690 -0.08 -36.63 -7.78
N GLN A 691 0.78 -36.05 -8.62
CA GLN A 691 2.10 -35.53 -8.21
C GLN A 691 2.03 -34.39 -7.19
N ASP A 692 0.95 -33.61 -7.18
CA ASP A 692 0.74 -32.51 -6.24
C ASP A 692 0.19 -32.98 -4.89
N ASN A 693 -0.22 -34.25 -4.80
CA ASN A 693 -0.98 -34.82 -3.70
C ASN A 693 -0.35 -36.10 -3.12
N THR A 694 0.98 -36.25 -3.26
CA THR A 694 1.74 -37.41 -2.77
C THR A 694 1.75 -37.53 -1.24
N HIS A 695 1.37 -36.47 -0.53
CA HIS A 695 1.24 -36.45 0.93
C HIS A 695 -0.06 -37.09 1.45
N LEU A 696 -1.04 -37.37 0.58
CA LEU A 696 -2.30 -38.00 0.97
C LEU A 696 -2.13 -39.53 1.10
N PRO A 697 -2.51 -40.13 2.24
CA PRO A 697 -2.57 -41.59 2.36
C PRO A 697 -3.58 -42.22 1.39
N SER A 698 -3.46 -43.52 1.11
CA SER A 698 -4.48 -44.25 0.34
C SER A 698 -5.86 -44.15 0.99
N GLY A 699 -6.88 -43.94 0.16
CA GLY A 699 -8.26 -43.76 0.61
C GLY A 699 -9.10 -42.90 -0.31
N ARG A 700 -10.39 -42.78 0.02
CA ARG A 700 -11.35 -41.92 -0.68
C ARG A 700 -11.59 -40.65 0.13
N TYR A 701 -11.54 -39.51 -0.53
CA TYR A 701 -11.59 -38.19 0.07
C TYR A 701 -12.75 -37.38 -0.49
N THR A 702 -13.51 -36.73 0.38
CA THR A 702 -14.58 -35.82 -0.03
C THR A 702 -14.36 -34.42 0.49
N GLY A 703 -14.71 -33.42 -0.30
CA GLY A 703 -14.57 -32.02 0.07
C GLY A 703 -15.48 -31.09 -0.73
N LEU A 704 -15.41 -29.80 -0.42
CA LEU A 704 -16.12 -28.75 -1.13
C LEU A 704 -15.17 -27.60 -1.44
N LEU A 705 -15.24 -27.09 -2.66
CA LEU A 705 -14.55 -25.87 -3.08
C LEU A 705 -15.55 -24.91 -3.73
N PRO A 706 -15.95 -23.83 -3.04
CA PRO A 706 -16.83 -22.82 -3.60
C PRO A 706 -16.05 -21.85 -4.51
N LEU A 707 -16.54 -21.69 -5.74
CA LEU A 707 -15.97 -20.84 -6.77
C LEU A 707 -17.03 -19.87 -7.30
N MET A 708 -16.59 -18.70 -7.76
CA MET A 708 -17.45 -17.73 -8.40
C MET A 708 -16.97 -17.48 -9.82
N VAL A 709 -17.84 -17.77 -10.79
CA VAL A 709 -17.65 -17.33 -12.17
C VAL A 709 -18.12 -15.90 -12.26
N ARG A 710 -17.30 -15.02 -12.80
CA ARG A 710 -17.57 -13.59 -12.90
C ARG A 710 -17.37 -13.14 -14.34
N GLN A 711 -18.32 -12.38 -14.87
CA GLN A 711 -18.26 -11.80 -16.21
C GLN A 711 -17.86 -10.34 -16.10
N TRP A 712 -16.78 -9.95 -16.78
CA TRP A 712 -16.22 -8.61 -16.66
C TRP A 712 -17.15 -7.50 -17.18
N ASP A 713 -17.86 -7.77 -18.27
CA ASP A 713 -18.69 -6.81 -19.00
C ASP A 713 -20.08 -6.62 -18.40
N THR A 714 -20.79 -7.72 -18.17
CA THR A 714 -22.15 -7.71 -17.61
C THR A 714 -22.15 -7.60 -16.09
N ARG A 715 -21.01 -7.90 -15.44
CA ARG A 715 -20.89 -8.10 -13.98
C ARG A 715 -21.75 -9.23 -13.46
N ALA A 716 -22.28 -10.08 -14.35
CA ALA A 716 -23.01 -11.26 -13.96
C ALA A 716 -22.09 -12.19 -13.18
N THR A 717 -22.64 -12.80 -12.14
CA THR A 717 -21.93 -13.78 -11.33
C THR A 717 -22.71 -15.09 -11.31
N GLN A 718 -21.99 -16.20 -11.40
CA GLN A 718 -22.56 -17.53 -11.32
C GLN A 718 -21.80 -18.32 -10.23
N PRO A 719 -22.47 -18.58 -9.10
CA PRO A 719 -21.93 -19.45 -8.06
C PRO A 719 -21.72 -20.86 -8.59
N VAL A 720 -20.57 -21.45 -8.24
CA VAL A 720 -20.23 -22.84 -8.55
C VAL A 720 -19.80 -23.54 -7.27
N GLU A 721 -20.52 -24.60 -6.88
CA GLU A 721 -20.06 -25.54 -5.87
C GLU A 721 -19.36 -26.71 -6.54
N LEU A 722 -18.04 -26.80 -6.35
CA LEU A 722 -17.27 -27.95 -6.78
C LEU A 722 -17.19 -28.96 -5.63
N ALA A 723 -17.96 -30.04 -5.73
CA ALA A 723 -17.79 -31.21 -4.88
C ALA A 723 -16.52 -31.98 -5.29
N LEU A 724 -15.71 -32.37 -4.31
CA LEU A 724 -14.48 -33.13 -4.51
C LEU A 724 -14.75 -34.57 -4.09
N ASP A 725 -14.42 -35.52 -4.97
CA ASP A 725 -14.47 -36.97 -4.72
C ASP A 725 -13.18 -37.60 -5.27
N TYR A 726 -12.14 -37.64 -4.44
CA TYR A 726 -10.79 -37.98 -4.86
C TYR A 726 -10.34 -39.32 -4.28
N LEU A 727 -9.94 -40.26 -5.14
CA LEU A 727 -9.44 -41.57 -4.74
C LEU A 727 -7.91 -41.59 -4.87
N VAL A 728 -7.22 -41.89 -3.77
CA VAL A 728 -5.80 -42.22 -3.74
C VAL A 728 -5.67 -43.74 -3.59
N LYS A 729 -5.01 -44.37 -4.56
CA LYS A 729 -4.68 -45.80 -4.52
C LYS A 729 -3.35 -46.03 -3.83
#